data_AF-H3H3C8-F1
#
_entry.id   AF-H3H3C8-F1
#
_cell.length_a   1.000
_cell.length_b   1.000
_cell.length_c   1.000
_cell.angle_alpha   90.00
_cell.angle_beta   90.00
_cell.angle_gamma   90.00
#
_symmetry.space_group_name_H-M   'P 1'
#
loop_
_entity.id
_entity.type
_entity.pdbx_description
1 polymer ?
#
loop_
_entity_poly.entity_id
_entity_poly.type
_entity_poly.pdbx_seq_one_letter_code
_entity_poly.pdbx_strand_id
1 'polypeptide(L)'
;MGNPLPNLFANHEFRRADVPFLDQTSTAPAELSQCAHSSIGAMASSHRLLVLYAIACFAVLSPVSAASSGARAHNLQRLQDFRGHEYFVQFDVHQSEDDPVTFPVQEDFFTDAILDHFAPVSRRTTWKQRYQVNEEFWGGHGFPVFLYIGGEGPLGPKAITNRTFIYYLAEQHRALLLALEHRFYGKSYPTEDMSLPNLVYLSSEQALADLAHFHSFVTDQYGLTDEKWVAFGGSYPGNLAAWVKLKYPALFAGTVASSAPVHAKTDFFEYMEVVGDGLRYFGGGECYHEVEQAITQLGELMDSGKKGRDKVDELFKPCYPMTNEFDDSVFETSVMGAFQDIAQYNAIHEGVMTLDEVCKHFTEAGDAVGKLASFINRTRVGDCLDSKFQGAPNGTVEVLSRDQFDGKSSARQWVYQTCNEFGYFQTTTSARSPFHALRAVTEANAGTEICKRVYEMNVAPDVAGANLDYGSLGIEVERVTFPSGTIDPWHALAVQNSTKMHSYSAEAVFIEGTAHCADMYYPSARDSPQLQWAHAKIASRVDLYLQDADYYVPTPLTPEELGPLQSIIPHPLMASYNAPRVDVNANGWGPTALPEQFLNIPYAPFNKGDKLGKAADFVSNYAPRGSRYARDPSGVNAEFQYKHDSKEDATFQLVDTSKGTRPKTEDRLRPTWNQQRFGRGGGRGGRGGRGSYNNDKPDPNAPTTSSAQLRLKGMQKQNKRWDRLSNARRQFNYRRRDEPTVDRAASVKVQASWTLIDQFEMQQLTKLQANIPKSEDIKWCGELREYDSALDRITSRSNTRVHRYDDRDFYYVTTTDDPVIEGLAQQGQATVFATDAILSHLMACTRSVFPWDIVAQRVNNMVFFDKRDESNFDLLTVNENATDPPTQDDPEHMNHPDRLSLEATMINQNLSQQVLKSGNGAFYKKFDEANPFASEGAKPASGAYRYRKFDLGSGLNLVARCEVQSVALKKGKKQYVSTYALNEYDPKFPGSIEWRKKIDSQRGAILANELKNNSLKLAKWTAQALLAGVDEMKLGYVSRSNFKDPYSHVVLGMQSYNPSTFATQIALNQNNTWGIIKMLSELLLEQPEGKYVIMKDPNKPIMRLFSVPLDTFEEEGEDDDDDEQDDE
;
A
#
# COMPACT_ATOMS: atom_id res chain seq x y z
N MET A 1 -52.37 29.08 -24.19
CA MET A 1 -53.00 30.38 -23.82
C MET A 1 -52.59 30.65 -22.38
N GLY A 2 -51.92 31.74 -22.01
CA GLY A 2 -51.35 32.81 -22.83
C GLY A 2 -50.44 33.74 -21.99
N ASN A 3 -49.61 34.56 -22.67
CA ASN A 3 -48.78 35.65 -22.13
C ASN A 3 -49.63 36.72 -21.39
N PRO A 4 -49.08 37.55 -20.46
CA PRO A 4 -47.92 38.47 -20.63
C PRO A 4 -46.83 38.37 -19.52
N LEU A 5 -45.58 38.88 -19.60
CA LEU A 5 -44.97 40.16 -20.09
C LEU A 5 -45.29 41.41 -19.21
N PRO A 6 -44.45 42.49 -19.12
CA PRO A 6 -43.07 42.69 -19.62
C PRO A 6 -42.07 43.43 -18.65
N ASN A 7 -40.84 43.62 -19.15
CA ASN A 7 -39.70 44.46 -18.70
C ASN A 7 -40.00 45.98 -18.46
N LEU A 8 -39.05 46.74 -17.85
CA LEU A 8 -38.12 47.71 -18.52
C LEU A 8 -37.38 48.71 -17.57
N PHE A 9 -36.04 48.87 -17.74
CA PHE A 9 -35.14 50.08 -17.81
C PHE A 9 -35.42 51.39 -16.97
N ALA A 10 -34.50 52.35 -16.70
CA ALA A 10 -33.38 52.91 -17.51
C ALA A 10 -32.40 53.90 -16.76
N ASN A 11 -31.33 54.33 -17.46
CA ASN A 11 -30.55 55.62 -17.35
C ASN A 11 -29.45 55.78 -16.25
N HIS A 12 -28.16 56.08 -16.56
CA HIS A 12 -27.45 57.28 -17.14
C HIS A 12 -27.19 58.41 -16.05
N GLU A 13 -26.05 59.14 -15.91
CA GLU A 13 -24.82 59.33 -16.74
C GLU A 13 -23.61 60.08 -16.07
N PHE A 14 -22.43 60.09 -16.75
CA PHE A 14 -21.30 61.08 -16.76
C PHE A 14 -20.17 61.20 -15.67
N ARG A 15 -19.06 61.86 -16.08
CA ARG A 15 -17.73 62.07 -15.42
C ARG A 15 -17.25 63.55 -15.53
N ARG A 16 -16.40 64.06 -14.60
CA ARG A 16 -15.01 64.59 -14.85
C ARG A 16 -14.30 65.37 -13.70
N ALA A 17 -12.95 65.31 -13.73
CA ALA A 17 -11.93 66.37 -13.49
C ALA A 17 -11.29 66.68 -12.09
N ASP A 18 -9.96 66.47 -12.04
CA ASP A 18 -8.84 67.38 -11.66
C ASP A 18 -8.36 67.66 -10.17
N VAL A 19 -7.13 67.15 -9.87
CA VAL A 19 -5.88 67.66 -9.17
C VAL A 19 -5.86 68.95 -8.27
N PRO A 20 -4.80 69.27 -7.42
CA PRO A 20 -3.49 68.61 -7.10
C PRO A 20 -2.84 68.72 -5.65
N PHE A 21 -1.66 68.04 -5.46
CA PHE A 21 -0.37 68.46 -4.81
C PHE A 21 0.04 68.30 -3.29
N LEU A 22 1.28 67.73 -3.09
CA LEU A 22 2.42 68.06 -2.16
C LEU A 22 2.29 67.93 -0.60
N ASP A 23 3.29 67.54 0.24
CA ASP A 23 4.71 67.05 0.11
C ASP A 23 5.35 66.49 1.45
N GLN A 24 6.55 65.87 1.35
CA GLN A 24 7.75 65.89 2.26
C GLN A 24 7.87 65.19 3.67
N THR A 25 8.76 64.16 3.75
CA THR A 25 9.90 63.91 4.72
C THR A 25 9.74 63.86 6.27
N SER A 26 10.67 63.34 7.12
CA SER A 26 11.71 62.25 7.09
C SER A 26 12.42 62.12 8.49
N THR A 27 13.38 61.18 8.65
CA THR A 27 14.45 61.07 9.70
C THR A 27 14.15 60.58 11.15
N ALA A 28 15.20 59.99 11.76
CA ALA A 28 15.41 59.62 13.18
C ALA A 28 16.54 60.54 13.79
N PRO A 29 17.26 60.29 14.92
CA PRO A 29 17.24 59.21 15.93
C PRO A 29 17.46 59.68 17.43
N ALA A 30 17.84 58.73 18.31
CA ALA A 30 18.77 58.84 19.47
C ALA A 30 18.34 59.32 20.91
N GLU A 31 18.78 58.48 21.88
CA GLU A 31 19.32 58.69 23.25
C GLU A 31 18.68 59.58 24.36
N LEU A 32 18.32 58.87 25.45
CA LEU A 32 18.67 59.08 26.88
C LEU A 32 18.44 60.42 27.65
N SER A 33 17.53 60.28 28.64
CA SER A 33 17.62 60.78 30.04
C SER A 33 17.30 62.26 30.40
N GLN A 34 16.46 62.44 31.43
CA GLN A 34 16.82 63.17 32.67
C GLN A 34 15.75 63.09 33.79
N CYS A 35 16.10 63.57 34.99
CA CYS A 35 15.37 63.55 36.27
C CYS A 35 14.16 64.52 36.31
N ALA A 36 13.34 64.70 37.37
CA ALA A 36 13.57 64.57 38.82
C ALA A 36 12.28 64.66 39.70
N HIS A 37 12.45 64.44 41.03
CA HIS A 37 11.66 64.99 42.17
C HIS A 37 10.21 64.47 42.44
N SER A 38 9.68 64.42 43.68
CA SER A 38 10.30 64.59 45.03
C SER A 38 9.45 64.16 46.27
N SER A 39 10.06 63.36 47.16
CA SER A 39 10.12 63.52 48.64
C SER A 39 8.95 63.22 49.62
N ILE A 40 9.35 62.93 50.88
CA ILE A 40 8.58 62.81 52.16
C ILE A 40 7.78 61.48 52.32
N GLY A 41 7.85 60.71 53.43
CA GLY A 41 8.71 60.73 54.64
C GLY A 41 7.96 60.39 55.95
N ALA A 42 8.55 59.91 57.06
CA ALA A 42 9.89 59.31 57.30
C ALA A 42 10.02 58.72 58.74
N MET A 43 10.88 57.69 58.94
CA MET A 43 11.44 57.17 60.23
C MET A 43 10.48 56.44 61.21
N ALA A 44 10.93 55.68 62.23
CA ALA A 44 12.25 55.37 62.82
C ALA A 44 12.18 53.97 63.52
N SER A 45 13.21 53.26 64.03
CA SER A 45 14.71 53.28 64.05
C SER A 45 15.17 51.83 64.43
N SER A 46 16.36 51.35 64.83
CA SER A 46 17.72 51.77 65.29
C SER A 46 18.59 50.46 65.32
N HIS A 47 19.92 50.34 65.57
CA HIS A 47 21.09 51.20 65.85
C HIS A 47 22.36 50.36 65.45
N ARG A 48 23.32 50.83 64.64
CA ARG A 48 24.60 51.54 64.96
C ARG A 48 25.89 50.69 65.21
N LEU A 49 26.93 51.06 64.44
CA LEU A 49 28.38 51.28 64.77
C LEU A 49 29.50 50.33 64.25
N LEU A 50 30.47 50.97 63.58
CA LEU A 50 31.90 50.63 63.32
C LEU A 50 32.21 49.34 62.50
N VAL A 51 32.94 49.28 61.36
CA VAL A 51 34.07 50.03 60.71
C VAL A 51 35.42 49.29 60.82
N LEU A 52 35.96 48.77 59.69
CA LEU A 52 37.33 49.02 59.17
C LEU A 52 37.71 48.14 57.93
N TYR A 53 38.46 48.77 57.00
CA TYR A 53 39.33 48.21 55.94
C TYR A 53 38.78 47.22 54.88
N ALA A 54 39.53 47.11 53.77
CA ALA A 54 39.20 46.38 52.56
C ALA A 54 40.33 45.42 52.14
N ILE A 55 40.00 44.33 51.42
CA ILE A 55 40.78 43.72 50.33
C ILE A 55 39.99 42.54 49.71
N ALA A 56 39.93 42.52 48.37
CA ALA A 56 39.75 41.38 47.43
C ALA A 56 38.55 40.38 47.50
N CYS A 57 38.02 40.14 46.30
CA CYS A 57 37.59 38.84 45.71
C CYS A 57 36.18 38.25 45.90
N PHE A 58 35.58 37.99 44.73
CA PHE A 58 34.49 37.06 44.36
C PHE A 58 33.06 37.30 44.87
N ALA A 59 32.10 36.86 44.05
CA ALA A 59 30.69 37.19 44.10
C ALA A 59 29.79 35.97 44.35
N VAL A 60 28.62 36.20 44.94
CA VAL A 60 27.44 35.30 44.95
C VAL A 60 26.18 36.18 44.87
N LEU A 61 25.09 35.62 44.32
CA LEU A 61 23.83 36.30 43.95
C LEU A 61 22.70 36.18 44.99
N SER A 62 21.61 36.93 44.72
CA SER A 62 20.22 36.72 45.16
C SER A 62 19.82 37.11 46.60
N PRO A 63 18.52 37.34 46.89
CA PRO A 63 17.34 37.59 46.03
C PRO A 63 16.75 39.03 46.27
N VAL A 64 15.67 39.53 45.64
CA VAL A 64 14.23 39.18 45.86
C VAL A 64 13.30 39.91 44.87
N SER A 65 12.34 39.16 44.30
CA SER A 65 11.05 39.51 43.64
C SER A 65 10.89 40.75 42.74
N ALA A 66 10.33 40.51 41.54
CA ALA A 66 9.50 41.45 40.78
C ALA A 66 8.06 40.90 40.64
N ALA A 67 7.08 41.76 40.35
CA ALA A 67 5.65 41.41 40.37
C ALA A 67 5.11 40.90 39.01
N SER A 68 4.02 40.14 39.06
CA SER A 68 3.40 39.46 37.91
C SER A 68 2.50 40.38 37.06
N SER A 69 2.79 40.49 35.76
CA SER A 69 1.83 40.89 34.72
C SER A 69 1.37 39.64 33.96
N GLY A 70 0.24 39.07 34.37
CA GLY A 70 -0.26 37.80 33.84
C GLY A 70 -0.94 37.92 32.48
N ALA A 71 -0.18 37.86 31.40
CA ALA A 71 -0.70 37.40 30.12
C ALA A 71 -0.65 35.86 30.11
N ARG A 72 -1.80 35.20 30.23
CA ARG A 72 -1.91 33.80 29.82
C ARG A 72 -1.96 33.79 28.29
N ALA A 73 -1.04 33.05 27.66
CA ALA A 73 -1.22 32.69 26.25
C ALA A 73 -2.56 31.96 26.10
N HIS A 74 -3.27 32.21 25.00
CA HIS A 74 -4.56 31.57 24.71
C HIS A 74 -4.32 30.17 24.09
N ASN A 75 -3.61 29.32 24.85
CA ASN A 75 -3.43 27.89 24.58
C ASN A 75 -4.78 27.17 24.79
N LEU A 76 -5.70 27.40 23.85
CA LEU A 76 -7.03 26.81 23.73
C LEU A 76 -7.15 26.07 22.39
N GLN A 77 -6.11 25.35 22.03
CA GLN A 77 -6.31 23.97 21.62
C GLN A 77 -5.79 23.13 22.78
N ARG A 78 -6.70 22.39 23.41
CA ARG A 78 -6.46 21.85 24.75
C ARG A 78 -5.71 20.53 24.64
N LEU A 79 -4.59 20.45 25.35
CA LEU A 79 -3.81 19.24 25.62
C LEU A 79 -4.67 18.23 26.42
N GLN A 80 -5.58 17.59 25.70
CA GLN A 80 -6.55 16.61 26.18
C GLN A 80 -6.39 15.39 25.30
N ASP A 81 -5.66 14.43 25.88
CA ASP A 81 -5.27 13.12 25.36
C ASP A 81 -6.40 12.40 24.59
N PHE A 82 -6.04 11.33 23.87
CA PHE A 82 -6.85 10.36 23.11
C PHE A 82 -8.04 9.71 23.86
N ARG A 83 -8.29 10.19 25.08
CA ARG A 83 -8.97 9.56 26.21
C ARG A 83 -9.95 10.54 26.88
N GLY A 84 -10.46 11.52 26.13
CA GLY A 84 -11.86 11.95 26.25
C GLY A 84 -12.27 12.86 27.41
N HIS A 85 -11.51 13.91 27.73
CA HIS A 85 -11.97 14.96 28.66
C HIS A 85 -12.58 16.21 27.99
N GLU A 86 -12.34 16.42 26.69
CA GLU A 86 -13.15 17.18 25.71
C GLU A 86 -12.40 17.01 24.35
N TYR A 87 -12.50 15.82 23.75
CA TYR A 87 -11.68 15.45 22.58
C TYR A 87 -12.23 16.08 21.29
N PHE A 88 -11.72 17.26 20.96
CA PHE A 88 -12.05 17.98 19.73
C PHE A 88 -11.09 17.61 18.58
N VAL A 89 -11.20 16.39 18.04
CA VAL A 89 -10.76 16.15 16.65
C VAL A 89 -11.83 16.70 15.73
N GLN A 90 -11.76 18.02 15.59
CA GLN A 90 -12.53 18.78 14.63
C GLN A 90 -11.56 19.74 13.93
N PHE A 91 -11.92 20.16 12.73
CA PHE A 91 -11.60 21.51 12.27
C PHE A 91 -12.28 22.48 13.24
N ASP A 92 -11.60 22.84 14.33
CA ASP A 92 -12.24 23.71 15.31
C ASP A 92 -12.20 25.18 14.89
N VAL A 93 -13.20 25.53 14.08
CA VAL A 93 -13.53 26.89 13.67
C VAL A 93 -13.94 27.79 14.87
N HIS A 94 -14.05 27.23 16.09
CA HIS A 94 -14.68 27.81 17.28
C HIS A 94 -13.75 28.21 18.44
N GLN A 95 -12.68 28.96 18.16
CA GLN A 95 -12.22 29.95 19.14
C GLN A 95 -13.20 31.15 19.25
N SER A 96 -14.42 30.85 19.74
CA SER A 96 -15.29 31.65 20.62
C SER A 96 -16.69 30.97 20.75
N GLU A 97 -17.12 30.62 21.97
CA GLU A 97 -18.54 30.33 22.28
C GLU A 97 -19.31 31.60 22.70
N ASP A 98 -18.61 32.67 23.11
CA ASP A 98 -19.22 33.88 23.69
C ASP A 98 -19.77 34.90 22.65
N ASP A 99 -19.48 34.72 21.35
CA ASP A 99 -20.04 35.58 20.30
C ASP A 99 -21.45 35.08 19.87
N PRO A 100 -22.50 35.92 19.92
CA PRO A 100 -23.83 35.53 19.46
C PRO A 100 -23.85 35.39 17.93
N VAL A 101 -23.77 34.15 17.45
CA VAL A 101 -23.68 33.79 16.03
C VAL A 101 -25.01 34.07 15.30
N THR A 102 -25.21 35.31 14.83
CA THR A 102 -26.34 35.69 13.97
C THR A 102 -25.93 35.70 12.50
N PHE A 103 -25.79 34.51 11.92
CA PHE A 103 -25.54 34.28 10.48
C PHE A 103 -26.71 33.45 9.89
N PRO A 104 -26.92 33.44 8.57
CA PRO A 104 -28.06 32.76 7.92
C PRO A 104 -27.91 31.22 7.83
N VAL A 105 -27.32 30.61 8.86
CA VAL A 105 -27.19 29.15 8.98
C VAL A 105 -28.43 28.58 9.69
N GLN A 106 -29.20 27.75 9.00
CA GLN A 106 -30.30 26.97 9.61
C GLN A 106 -29.79 25.61 10.06
N GLU A 107 -30.05 25.23 11.31
CA GLU A 107 -29.90 23.86 11.82
C GLU A 107 -31.22 23.09 11.65
N ASP A 108 -31.15 21.88 11.09
CA ASP A 108 -32.30 20.99 10.92
C ASP A 108 -31.89 19.51 11.06
N PHE A 109 -32.87 18.60 10.99
CA PHE A 109 -32.66 17.16 11.16
C PHE A 109 -33.27 16.34 10.02
N PHE A 110 -32.42 15.59 9.33
CA PHE A 110 -32.82 14.56 8.37
C PHE A 110 -33.47 13.40 9.13
N THR A 111 -34.81 13.32 9.10
CA THR A 111 -35.59 12.35 9.90
C THR A 111 -35.64 10.94 9.34
N ASP A 112 -35.22 10.79 8.08
CA ASP A 112 -35.33 9.56 7.32
C ASP A 112 -33.94 8.93 7.09
N ALA A 113 -32.91 9.40 7.82
CA ALA A 113 -31.59 8.80 7.89
C ALA A 113 -31.71 7.33 8.35
N ILE A 114 -30.93 6.41 7.77
CA ILE A 114 -31.09 4.97 7.98
C ILE A 114 -30.07 4.47 9.00
N LEU A 115 -30.50 3.69 9.99
CA LEU A 115 -29.60 3.15 11.03
C LEU A 115 -28.56 2.20 10.43
N ASP A 116 -29.05 1.26 9.62
CA ASP A 116 -28.27 0.24 8.93
C ASP A 116 -28.69 0.18 7.46
N HIS A 117 -27.83 0.69 6.57
CA HIS A 117 -28.08 0.68 5.14
C HIS A 117 -28.01 -0.72 4.53
N PHE A 118 -27.27 -1.63 5.16
CA PHE A 118 -27.08 -3.01 4.68
C PHE A 118 -28.16 -3.97 5.22
N ALA A 119 -28.96 -3.52 6.18
CA ALA A 119 -30.18 -4.22 6.60
C ALA A 119 -31.16 -4.42 5.43
N PRO A 120 -31.83 -5.59 5.34
CA PRO A 120 -32.94 -5.80 4.42
C PRO A 120 -34.02 -4.72 4.60
N VAL A 121 -34.57 -4.19 3.51
CA VAL A 121 -35.50 -3.04 3.51
C VAL A 121 -36.68 -3.20 4.49
N SER A 122 -37.19 -4.43 4.69
CA SER A 122 -38.26 -4.74 5.65
C SER A 122 -37.86 -4.71 7.13
N ARG A 123 -36.60 -4.40 7.45
CA ARG A 123 -36.03 -4.24 8.80
C ARG A 123 -35.30 -2.92 9.01
N ARG A 124 -35.14 -2.08 7.98
CA ARG A 124 -34.50 -0.77 8.12
C ARG A 124 -35.32 0.10 9.08
N THR A 125 -34.64 0.67 10.06
CA THR A 125 -35.16 1.69 10.97
C THR A 125 -34.54 3.04 10.62
N THR A 126 -35.28 4.12 10.84
CA THR A 126 -34.79 5.49 10.65
C THR A 126 -34.46 6.17 11.97
N TRP A 127 -33.59 7.16 11.90
CA TRP A 127 -33.13 7.99 13.01
C TRP A 127 -33.01 9.46 12.54
N LYS A 128 -32.57 10.36 13.43
CA LYS A 128 -32.43 11.79 13.10
C LYS A 128 -30.96 12.20 13.01
N GLN A 129 -30.48 12.44 11.80
CA GLN A 129 -29.15 12.99 11.56
C GLN A 129 -29.23 14.52 11.45
N ARG A 130 -28.34 15.23 12.14
CA ARG A 130 -28.30 16.70 12.11
C ARG A 130 -27.59 17.19 10.86
N TYR A 131 -28.08 18.28 10.30
CA TYR A 131 -27.38 19.02 9.26
C TYR A 131 -27.53 20.54 9.44
N GLN A 132 -26.68 21.29 8.77
CA GLN A 132 -26.77 22.74 8.63
C GLN A 132 -26.97 23.10 7.15
N VAL A 133 -27.71 24.18 6.90
CA VAL A 133 -27.90 24.80 5.58
C VAL A 133 -27.48 26.26 5.65
N ASN A 134 -26.79 26.76 4.64
CA ASN A 134 -26.60 28.18 4.41
C ASN A 134 -26.97 28.53 2.96
N GLU A 135 -28.00 29.37 2.80
CA GLU A 135 -28.56 29.78 1.50
C GLU A 135 -28.08 31.17 1.05
N GLU A 136 -27.19 31.83 1.81
CA GLU A 136 -26.81 33.26 1.65
C GLU A 136 -26.38 33.65 0.24
N PHE A 137 -25.62 32.77 -0.42
CA PHE A 137 -25.10 33.00 -1.78
C PHE A 137 -25.89 32.27 -2.86
N TRP A 138 -26.81 31.36 -2.48
CA TRP A 138 -27.34 30.36 -3.39
C TRP A 138 -28.10 30.99 -4.56
N GLY A 139 -27.69 30.64 -5.78
CA GLY A 139 -28.30 31.20 -6.99
C GLY A 139 -29.67 30.63 -7.38
N GLY A 140 -30.14 29.59 -6.67
CA GLY A 140 -31.30 28.79 -7.05
C GLY A 140 -30.91 27.64 -7.98
N HIS A 141 -31.88 27.13 -8.75
CA HIS A 141 -31.66 26.04 -9.69
C HIS A 141 -30.57 26.34 -10.74
N GLY A 142 -29.82 25.31 -11.11
CA GLY A 142 -28.68 25.40 -12.02
C GLY A 142 -27.39 25.98 -11.40
N PHE A 143 -27.37 26.26 -10.10
CA PHE A 143 -26.16 26.57 -9.33
C PHE A 143 -25.71 25.35 -8.51
N PRO A 144 -24.40 25.21 -8.22
CA PRO A 144 -23.87 24.01 -7.57
C PRO A 144 -24.23 23.90 -6.09
N VAL A 145 -23.98 22.72 -5.53
CA VAL A 145 -24.19 22.39 -4.12
C VAL A 145 -22.87 21.99 -3.49
N PHE A 146 -22.46 22.65 -2.42
CA PHE A 146 -21.22 22.37 -1.71
C PHE A 146 -21.52 21.74 -0.34
N LEU A 147 -21.07 20.50 -0.16
CA LEU A 147 -21.31 19.70 1.04
C LEU A 147 -20.05 19.61 1.90
N TYR A 148 -20.07 20.21 3.08
CA TYR A 148 -19.09 19.97 4.13
C TYR A 148 -19.41 18.66 4.86
N ILE A 149 -18.44 17.76 4.96
CA ILE A 149 -18.56 16.49 5.68
C ILE A 149 -18.10 16.71 7.13
N GLY A 150 -18.99 16.53 8.10
CA GLY A 150 -18.64 16.50 9.52
C GLY A 150 -17.87 15.23 9.90
N GLY A 151 -17.02 15.33 10.93
CA GLY A 151 -16.12 14.25 11.38
C GLY A 151 -16.25 13.90 12.85
N GLU A 152 -15.10 13.73 13.48
CA GLU A 152 -14.87 13.21 14.83
C GLU A 152 -15.20 14.24 15.94
N GLY A 153 -16.21 15.07 15.71
CA GLY A 153 -16.59 16.19 16.56
C GLY A 153 -18.03 16.65 16.32
N PRO A 154 -18.64 17.37 17.28
CA PRO A 154 -19.91 18.04 17.05
C PRO A 154 -19.83 18.99 15.86
N LEU A 155 -20.84 19.01 14.97
CA LEU A 155 -20.80 19.92 13.83
C LEU A 155 -21.00 21.37 14.29
N GLY A 156 -19.90 22.10 14.47
CA GLY A 156 -19.91 23.44 15.06
C GLY A 156 -20.71 24.46 14.24
N PRO A 157 -21.38 25.45 14.87
CA PRO A 157 -22.21 26.46 14.19
C PRO A 157 -21.46 27.47 13.28
N LYS A 158 -20.16 27.29 13.01
CA LYS A 158 -19.32 28.11 12.11
C LYS A 158 -18.76 27.28 10.93
N ALA A 159 -19.13 26.00 10.81
CA ALA A 159 -18.60 25.08 9.79
C ALA A 159 -18.86 25.51 8.34
N ILE A 160 -19.99 26.20 8.07
CA ILE A 160 -20.34 26.76 6.76
C ILE A 160 -20.55 28.29 6.85
N THR A 161 -19.60 28.97 7.50
CA THR A 161 -19.54 30.44 7.61
C THR A 161 -18.18 30.98 7.14
N ASN A 162 -18.02 32.31 7.14
CA ASN A 162 -16.85 33.10 6.73
C ASN A 162 -15.51 32.84 7.45
N ARG A 163 -15.35 31.67 8.09
CA ARG A 163 -14.10 31.15 8.66
C ARG A 163 -13.59 29.90 7.94
N THR A 164 -14.31 29.39 6.94
CA THR A 164 -13.92 28.22 6.13
C THR A 164 -13.79 28.55 4.64
N PHE A 165 -12.91 27.84 3.93
CA PHE A 165 -12.66 28.05 2.50
C PHE A 165 -13.86 27.63 1.63
N ILE A 166 -14.62 26.61 2.04
CA ILE A 166 -15.86 26.20 1.36
C ILE A 166 -16.88 27.36 1.26
N TYR A 167 -16.93 28.25 2.27
CA TYR A 167 -17.79 29.44 2.24
C TYR A 167 -17.28 30.49 1.24
N TYR A 168 -15.97 30.73 1.18
CA TYR A 168 -15.37 31.62 0.18
C TYR A 168 -15.67 31.13 -1.25
N LEU A 169 -15.51 29.82 -1.49
CA LEU A 169 -15.86 29.21 -2.78
C LEU A 169 -17.35 29.34 -3.08
N ALA A 170 -18.23 29.11 -2.09
CA ALA A 170 -19.68 29.22 -2.27
C ALA A 170 -20.12 30.65 -2.65
N GLU A 171 -19.45 31.70 -2.16
CA GLU A 171 -19.66 33.07 -2.62
C GLU A 171 -19.34 33.21 -4.12
N GLN A 172 -18.17 32.72 -4.56
CA GLN A 172 -17.75 32.84 -5.97
C GLN A 172 -18.66 32.04 -6.91
N HIS A 173 -19.04 30.82 -6.53
CA HIS A 173 -19.85 29.92 -7.35
C HIS A 173 -21.37 30.09 -7.14
N ARG A 174 -21.81 30.94 -6.20
CA ARG A 174 -23.21 31.11 -5.78
C ARG A 174 -23.88 29.78 -5.38
N ALA A 175 -23.13 28.95 -4.67
CA ALA A 175 -23.50 27.59 -4.31
C ALA A 175 -24.51 27.53 -3.15
N LEU A 176 -25.28 26.44 -3.07
CA LEU A 176 -25.98 26.06 -1.84
C LEU A 176 -24.96 25.41 -0.88
N LEU A 177 -24.80 25.95 0.32
CA LEU A 177 -23.93 25.37 1.36
C LEU A 177 -24.71 24.42 2.26
N LEU A 178 -24.16 23.24 2.46
CA LEU A 178 -24.69 22.20 3.34
C LEU A 178 -23.58 21.66 4.22
N ALA A 179 -23.91 21.23 5.43
CA ALA A 179 -22.99 20.45 6.27
C ALA A 179 -23.72 19.33 6.98
N LEU A 180 -23.29 18.08 6.78
CA LEU A 180 -23.87 16.89 7.43
C LEU A 180 -23.04 16.51 8.65
N GLU A 181 -23.69 16.31 9.81
CA GLU A 181 -23.01 15.82 11.01
C GLU A 181 -22.84 14.30 10.98
N HIS A 182 -21.67 13.81 11.41
CA HIS A 182 -21.37 12.39 11.38
C HIS A 182 -22.21 11.60 12.41
N ARG A 183 -22.64 10.38 12.04
CA ARG A 183 -23.31 9.47 12.97
C ARG A 183 -22.47 9.22 14.23
N PHE A 184 -23.12 9.17 15.39
CA PHE A 184 -22.54 9.08 16.75
C PHE A 184 -21.80 10.33 17.28
N TYR A 185 -21.66 11.40 16.51
CA TYR A 185 -21.03 12.65 16.95
C TYR A 185 -22.04 13.79 17.13
N GLY A 186 -21.69 14.80 17.93
CA GLY A 186 -22.50 16.01 18.12
C GLY A 186 -23.91 15.76 18.66
N LYS A 187 -24.94 16.02 17.86
CA LYS A 187 -26.36 15.75 18.20
C LYS A 187 -26.93 14.57 17.39
N SER A 188 -26.11 13.90 16.59
CA SER A 188 -26.51 12.88 15.61
C SER A 188 -26.43 11.48 16.22
N TYR A 189 -27.42 11.16 17.05
CA TYR A 189 -27.51 9.90 17.78
C TYR A 189 -28.40 8.88 17.03
N PRO A 190 -27.83 7.84 16.41
CA PRO A 190 -28.60 6.80 15.72
C PRO A 190 -29.20 5.75 16.68
N THR A 191 -28.73 5.71 17.92
CA THR A 191 -29.07 4.73 18.96
C THR A 191 -29.32 5.41 20.31
N GLU A 192 -29.77 4.65 21.32
CA GLU A 192 -30.00 5.19 22.68
C GLU A 192 -28.68 5.49 23.43
N ASP A 193 -27.61 4.73 23.16
CA ASP A 193 -26.28 4.88 23.74
C ASP A 193 -25.17 4.39 22.78
N MET A 194 -23.92 4.57 23.20
CA MET A 194 -22.68 4.08 22.57
C MET A 194 -22.20 2.75 23.19
N SER A 195 -23.10 1.88 23.65
CA SER A 195 -22.71 0.53 24.08
C SER A 195 -22.18 -0.31 22.91
N LEU A 196 -21.41 -1.37 23.20
CA LEU A 196 -20.77 -2.17 22.15
C LEU A 196 -21.75 -2.76 21.10
N PRO A 197 -22.97 -3.22 21.46
CA PRO A 197 -23.96 -3.66 20.48
C PRO A 197 -24.53 -2.55 19.59
N ASN A 198 -24.38 -1.27 19.97
CA ASN A 198 -24.81 -0.11 19.21
C ASN A 198 -23.68 0.46 18.33
N LEU A 199 -22.43 0.46 18.83
CA LEU A 199 -21.26 0.93 18.07
C LEU A 199 -21.00 0.14 16.77
N VAL A 200 -21.59 -1.05 16.58
CA VAL A 200 -21.55 -1.77 15.29
C VAL A 200 -22.14 -0.98 14.11
N TYR A 201 -22.93 0.07 14.37
CA TYR A 201 -23.44 0.98 13.34
C TYR A 201 -22.51 2.17 13.04
N LEU A 202 -21.38 2.30 13.76
CA LEU A 202 -20.33 3.27 13.50
C LEU A 202 -19.23 2.61 12.66
N SER A 203 -19.38 2.68 11.34
CA SER A 203 -18.34 2.31 10.37
C SER A 203 -18.31 3.27 9.18
N SER A 204 -17.18 3.29 8.48
CA SER A 204 -17.00 4.11 7.27
C SER A 204 -18.01 3.76 6.17
N GLU A 205 -18.30 2.47 5.95
CA GLU A 205 -19.35 2.04 5.01
C GLU A 205 -20.72 2.67 5.29
N GLN A 206 -21.14 2.71 6.57
CA GLN A 206 -22.44 3.28 6.95
C GLN A 206 -22.44 4.81 6.82
N ALA A 207 -21.32 5.48 7.12
CA ALA A 207 -21.17 6.93 6.95
C ALA A 207 -21.18 7.37 5.49
N LEU A 208 -20.55 6.60 4.60
CA LEU A 208 -20.59 6.83 3.15
C LEU A 208 -22.00 6.62 2.58
N ALA A 209 -22.74 5.64 3.11
CA ALA A 209 -24.13 5.43 2.74
C ALA A 209 -25.07 6.53 3.29
N ASP A 210 -24.78 7.12 4.46
CA ASP A 210 -25.48 8.32 4.93
C ASP A 210 -25.28 9.50 3.98
N LEU A 211 -24.05 9.77 3.52
CA LEU A 211 -23.77 10.85 2.57
C LEU A 211 -24.56 10.70 1.26
N ALA A 212 -24.62 9.49 0.70
CA ALA A 212 -25.38 9.20 -0.52
C ALA A 212 -26.92 9.31 -0.32
N HIS A 213 -27.42 8.91 0.85
CA HIS A 213 -28.85 9.00 1.20
C HIS A 213 -29.26 10.44 1.54
N PHE A 214 -28.39 11.20 2.21
CA PHE A 214 -28.57 12.63 2.49
C PHE A 214 -28.58 13.48 1.22
N HIS A 215 -27.64 13.24 0.29
CA HIS A 215 -27.70 13.83 -1.05
C HIS A 215 -29.07 13.61 -1.69
N SER A 216 -29.57 12.36 -1.67
CA SER A 216 -30.86 12.01 -2.27
C SER A 216 -32.03 12.77 -1.61
N PHE A 217 -32.04 12.85 -0.26
CA PHE A 217 -33.02 13.60 0.50
C PHE A 217 -33.02 15.10 0.19
N VAL A 218 -31.85 15.74 0.12
CA VAL A 218 -31.75 17.17 -0.19
C VAL A 218 -32.11 17.43 -1.65
N THR A 219 -31.72 16.56 -2.59
CA THR A 219 -32.17 16.61 -3.98
C THR A 219 -33.70 16.56 -4.09
N ASP A 220 -34.38 15.68 -3.34
CA ASP A 220 -35.85 15.64 -3.32
C ASP A 220 -36.48 16.86 -2.61
N GLN A 221 -35.85 17.39 -1.55
CA GLN A 221 -36.34 18.56 -0.81
C GLN A 221 -36.25 19.87 -1.62
N TYR A 222 -35.14 20.07 -2.34
CA TYR A 222 -34.85 21.30 -3.09
C TYR A 222 -35.09 21.18 -4.59
N GLY A 223 -35.36 19.98 -5.12
CA GLY A 223 -35.58 19.72 -6.55
C GLY A 223 -34.29 19.73 -7.37
N LEU A 224 -33.16 19.32 -6.79
CA LEU A 224 -31.81 19.46 -7.36
C LEU A 224 -31.48 18.26 -8.27
N THR A 225 -32.10 18.17 -9.44
CA THR A 225 -32.00 17.02 -10.36
C THR A 225 -30.84 17.08 -11.34
N ASP A 226 -30.33 18.27 -11.64
CA ASP A 226 -29.32 18.51 -12.68
C ASP A 226 -28.10 19.31 -12.13
N GLU A 227 -28.19 19.75 -10.88
CA GLU A 227 -27.19 20.53 -10.16
C GLU A 227 -25.97 19.70 -9.74
N LYS A 228 -24.77 20.27 -9.89
CA LYS A 228 -23.51 19.59 -9.57
C LYS A 228 -23.15 19.74 -8.09
N TRP A 229 -22.92 18.59 -7.44
CA TRP A 229 -22.47 18.52 -6.06
C TRP A 229 -20.94 18.44 -5.96
N VAL A 230 -20.33 19.16 -5.02
CA VAL A 230 -18.91 19.02 -4.64
C VAL A 230 -18.85 18.80 -3.13
N ALA A 231 -18.18 17.73 -2.69
CA ALA A 231 -18.01 17.46 -1.25
C ALA A 231 -16.61 17.85 -0.77
N PHE A 232 -16.54 18.35 0.47
CA PHE A 232 -15.34 18.85 1.11
C PHE A 232 -15.22 18.23 2.50
N GLY A 233 -14.03 17.77 2.84
CA GLY A 233 -13.66 17.36 4.18
C GLY A 233 -12.15 17.25 4.29
N GLY A 234 -11.65 17.13 5.51
CA GLY A 234 -10.27 16.71 5.72
C GLY A 234 -10.08 15.85 6.96
N SER A 235 -8.86 15.36 7.18
CA SER A 235 -8.62 14.24 8.11
C SER A 235 -9.54 13.06 7.75
N TYR A 236 -10.20 12.40 8.71
CA TYR A 236 -11.18 11.35 8.41
C TYR A 236 -12.37 11.80 7.52
N PRO A 237 -12.96 13.01 7.67
CA PRO A 237 -13.83 13.59 6.66
C PRO A 237 -13.22 13.74 5.26
N GLY A 238 -11.90 13.88 5.17
CA GLY A 238 -11.15 13.86 3.90
C GLY A 238 -11.13 12.46 3.30
N ASN A 239 -10.91 11.43 4.14
CA ASN A 239 -11.11 10.04 3.73
C ASN A 239 -12.55 9.83 3.23
N LEU A 240 -13.57 10.29 3.97
CA LEU A 240 -14.96 10.21 3.52
C LEU A 240 -15.21 10.98 2.22
N ALA A 241 -14.59 12.14 1.99
CA ALA A 241 -14.70 12.90 0.75
C ALA A 241 -14.11 12.13 -0.46
N ALA A 242 -12.92 11.54 -0.31
CA ALA A 242 -12.31 10.70 -1.34
C ALA A 242 -13.11 9.40 -1.56
N TRP A 243 -13.53 8.73 -0.49
CA TRP A 243 -14.21 7.44 -0.53
C TRP A 243 -15.68 7.56 -0.99
N VAL A 244 -16.36 8.68 -0.76
CA VAL A 244 -17.71 8.89 -1.32
C VAL A 244 -17.64 9.13 -2.82
N LYS A 245 -16.57 9.79 -3.32
CA LYS A 245 -16.31 9.89 -4.76
C LYS A 245 -15.92 8.53 -5.37
N LEU A 246 -15.21 7.66 -4.64
CA LEU A 246 -14.90 6.29 -5.07
C LEU A 246 -16.14 5.38 -5.14
N LYS A 247 -16.95 5.34 -4.07
CA LYS A 247 -18.08 4.40 -3.93
C LYS A 247 -19.37 4.92 -4.59
N TYR A 248 -19.55 6.24 -4.71
CA TYR A 248 -20.73 6.89 -5.32
C TYR A 248 -20.34 7.93 -6.39
N PRO A 249 -19.53 7.58 -7.41
CA PRO A 249 -18.89 8.53 -8.34
C PRO A 249 -19.83 9.39 -9.18
N ALA A 250 -21.10 8.99 -9.30
CA ALA A 250 -22.13 9.69 -10.06
C ALA A 250 -22.93 10.73 -9.25
N LEU A 251 -22.81 10.76 -7.92
CA LEU A 251 -23.49 11.75 -7.07
C LEU A 251 -22.69 13.06 -6.99
N PHE A 252 -21.37 12.96 -6.83
CA PHE A 252 -20.50 14.12 -6.66
C PHE A 252 -19.73 14.41 -7.95
N ALA A 253 -19.80 15.63 -8.47
CA ALA A 253 -19.08 16.07 -9.66
C ALA A 253 -17.56 16.06 -9.43
N GLY A 254 -17.12 16.35 -8.21
CA GLY A 254 -15.76 16.15 -7.70
C GLY A 254 -15.71 16.38 -6.20
N THR A 255 -14.55 16.24 -5.56
CA THR A 255 -14.39 16.41 -4.10
C THR A 255 -13.02 16.98 -3.70
N VAL A 256 -12.93 17.57 -2.51
CA VAL A 256 -11.68 18.00 -1.88
C VAL A 256 -11.49 17.22 -0.58
N ALA A 257 -10.33 16.55 -0.47
CA ALA A 257 -9.96 15.64 0.60
C ALA A 257 -8.67 16.11 1.29
N SER A 258 -8.79 17.15 2.12
CA SER A 258 -7.67 17.79 2.85
C SER A 258 -7.04 16.83 3.87
N SER A 259 -5.72 16.75 3.93
CA SER A 259 -4.98 15.99 4.95
C SER A 259 -5.54 14.58 5.21
N ALA A 260 -6.00 13.89 4.16
CA ALA A 260 -6.82 12.69 4.26
C ALA A 260 -5.94 11.43 4.43
N PRO A 261 -5.88 10.79 5.61
CA PRO A 261 -5.02 9.64 5.86
C PRO A 261 -5.63 8.35 5.26
N VAL A 262 -5.74 8.29 3.92
CA VAL A 262 -6.44 7.21 3.20
C VAL A 262 -5.80 5.83 3.39
N HIS A 263 -4.52 5.77 3.80
CA HIS A 263 -3.86 4.53 4.18
C HIS A 263 -4.14 4.15 5.65
N ALA A 264 -4.95 3.12 5.88
CA ALA A 264 -5.14 2.53 7.21
C ALA A 264 -3.87 1.76 7.64
N LYS A 265 -3.34 2.01 8.85
CA LYS A 265 -2.11 1.37 9.34
C LYS A 265 -2.16 1.17 10.85
N THR A 266 -1.83 -0.03 11.33
CA THR A 266 -1.92 -0.38 12.76
C THR A 266 -0.92 0.37 13.65
N ASP A 267 0.39 0.19 13.41
CA ASP A 267 1.47 0.86 14.14
C ASP A 267 1.93 2.10 13.36
N PHE A 268 1.55 3.29 13.81
CA PHE A 268 1.76 4.56 13.10
C PHE A 268 2.83 5.40 13.79
N PHE A 269 4.09 4.94 13.67
CA PHE A 269 5.26 5.64 14.20
C PHE A 269 5.66 6.87 13.37
N GLU A 270 5.32 6.89 12.07
CA GLU A 270 5.67 7.99 11.15
C GLU A 270 5.10 9.34 11.59
N TYR A 271 3.96 9.34 12.31
CA TYR A 271 3.43 10.55 12.96
C TYR A 271 4.52 11.25 13.78
N MET A 272 5.23 10.48 14.62
CA MET A 272 6.28 11.03 15.50
C MET A 272 7.61 11.26 14.80
N GLU A 273 7.78 10.76 13.56
CA GLU A 273 8.89 11.15 12.68
C GLU A 273 8.60 12.54 12.10
N VAL A 274 7.41 12.76 11.52
CA VAL A 274 7.00 14.06 10.94
C VAL A 274 6.94 15.18 11.99
N VAL A 275 6.54 14.90 13.23
CA VAL A 275 6.68 15.87 14.34
C VAL A 275 8.15 16.27 14.56
N GLY A 276 9.08 15.32 14.39
CA GLY A 276 10.52 15.59 14.40
C GLY A 276 11.00 16.40 13.20
N ASP A 277 10.48 16.11 12.00
CA ASP A 277 10.81 16.87 10.78
C ASP A 277 10.25 18.30 10.81
N GLY A 278 9.09 18.52 11.43
CA GLY A 278 8.60 19.87 11.75
C GLY A 278 9.55 20.65 12.66
N LEU A 279 10.14 20.00 13.69
CA LEU A 279 11.17 20.62 14.53
C LEU A 279 12.47 20.92 13.74
N ARG A 280 12.85 20.04 12.79
CA ARG A 280 13.98 20.29 11.87
C ARG A 280 13.69 21.47 10.94
N TYR A 281 12.48 21.58 10.40
CA TYR A 281 12.10 22.64 9.46
C TYR A 281 12.12 24.04 10.10
N PHE A 282 11.59 24.19 11.33
CA PHE A 282 11.55 25.50 12.01
C PHE A 282 12.78 25.85 12.85
N GLY A 283 13.56 24.86 13.33
CA GLY A 283 14.69 25.09 14.24
C GLY A 283 15.97 24.33 13.93
N GLY A 284 16.06 23.71 12.75
CA GLY A 284 17.22 22.95 12.30
C GLY A 284 17.54 21.72 13.14
N GLY A 285 18.73 21.15 12.90
CA GLY A 285 19.23 20.01 13.68
C GLY A 285 19.46 20.30 15.17
N GLU A 286 19.66 21.58 15.54
CA GLU A 286 19.86 21.99 16.94
C GLU A 286 18.57 21.85 17.75
N CYS A 287 17.44 22.37 17.25
CA CYS A 287 16.14 22.18 17.90
C CYS A 287 15.77 20.71 18.06
N TYR A 288 15.94 19.93 16.97
CA TYR A 288 15.68 18.49 16.99
C TYR A 288 16.52 17.78 18.07
N HIS A 289 17.83 18.05 18.14
CA HIS A 289 18.72 17.37 19.07
C HIS A 289 18.50 17.78 20.54
N GLU A 290 18.13 19.04 20.81
CA GLU A 290 17.78 19.47 22.18
C GLU A 290 16.47 18.84 22.68
N VAL A 291 15.50 18.59 21.79
CA VAL A 291 14.28 17.84 22.10
C VAL A 291 14.59 16.35 22.30
N GLU A 292 15.34 15.73 21.39
CA GLU A 292 15.83 14.35 21.47
C GLU A 292 16.60 14.08 22.76
N GLN A 293 17.51 14.97 23.15
CA GLN A 293 18.28 14.87 24.38
C GLN A 293 17.37 14.97 25.62
N ALA A 294 16.40 15.87 25.61
CA ALA A 294 15.48 16.05 26.72
C ALA A 294 14.53 14.84 26.92
N ILE A 295 14.02 14.28 25.82
CA ILE A 295 13.22 13.05 25.84
C ILE A 295 14.06 11.83 26.22
N THR A 296 15.31 11.74 25.75
CA THR A 296 16.27 10.69 26.15
C THR A 296 16.52 10.69 27.65
N GLN A 297 16.81 11.85 28.25
CA GLN A 297 17.02 11.96 29.69
C GLN A 297 15.74 11.71 30.51
N LEU A 298 14.54 11.97 29.96
CA LEU A 298 13.27 11.53 30.57
C LEU A 298 13.17 10.00 30.59
N GLY A 299 13.50 9.33 29.48
CA GLY A 299 13.57 7.86 29.41
C GLY A 299 14.56 7.27 30.42
N GLU A 300 15.76 7.85 30.55
CA GLU A 300 16.74 7.45 31.57
C GLU A 300 16.21 7.62 33.01
N LEU A 301 15.46 8.69 33.30
CA LEU A 301 14.82 8.87 34.59
C LEU A 301 13.73 7.81 34.83
N MET A 302 12.91 7.49 33.82
CA MET A 302 11.89 6.43 33.91
C MET A 302 12.49 5.04 34.16
N ASP A 303 13.64 4.73 33.53
CA ASP A 303 14.41 3.49 33.71
C ASP A 303 15.13 3.38 35.06
N SER A 304 15.62 4.50 35.62
CA SER A 304 16.50 4.51 36.81
C SER A 304 15.84 4.13 38.15
N GLY A 305 14.66 3.51 38.10
CA GLY A 305 13.92 3.00 39.25
C GLY A 305 13.41 4.11 40.16
N LYS A 306 13.20 3.81 41.44
CA LYS A 306 12.48 4.71 42.36
C LYS A 306 13.05 6.14 42.39
N LYS A 307 14.37 6.32 42.35
CA LYS A 307 14.98 7.67 42.42
C LYS A 307 14.66 8.54 41.21
N GLY A 308 14.59 7.94 40.02
CA GLY A 308 14.20 8.66 38.81
C GLY A 308 12.70 8.92 38.77
N ARG A 309 11.87 7.92 39.14
CA ARG A 309 10.42 8.10 39.28
C ARG A 309 10.06 9.18 40.31
N ASP A 310 10.70 9.19 41.49
CA ASP A 310 10.59 10.26 42.50
C ASP A 310 10.92 11.66 41.90
N LYS A 311 11.78 11.73 40.87
CA LYS A 311 12.16 12.98 40.17
C LYS A 311 11.21 13.35 39.03
N VAL A 312 10.69 12.36 38.30
CA VAL A 312 9.63 12.55 37.29
C VAL A 312 8.36 13.08 37.99
N ASP A 313 8.00 12.50 39.13
CA ASP A 313 6.88 12.95 39.97
C ASP A 313 7.03 14.42 40.41
N GLU A 314 8.23 14.85 40.78
CA GLU A 314 8.56 16.23 41.18
C GLU A 314 8.41 17.23 40.01
N LEU A 315 8.94 16.87 38.84
CA LEU A 315 9.04 17.76 37.68
C LEU A 315 7.73 17.86 36.88
N PHE A 316 7.15 16.72 36.54
CA PHE A 316 6.04 16.62 35.59
C PHE A 316 4.67 16.56 36.27
N LYS A 317 4.63 16.14 37.55
CA LYS A 317 3.41 16.03 38.38
C LYS A 317 2.34 15.17 37.69
N PRO A 318 2.56 13.85 37.53
CA PRO A 318 1.53 12.91 37.12
C PRO A 318 0.33 12.94 38.09
N CYS A 319 -0.88 12.82 37.57
CA CYS A 319 -2.11 12.89 38.38
C CYS A 319 -2.26 11.70 39.34
N TYR A 320 -1.68 10.55 39.00
CA TYR A 320 -1.69 9.31 39.79
C TYR A 320 -0.33 8.62 39.75
N PRO A 321 0.02 7.83 40.78
CA PRO A 321 1.19 6.98 40.74
C PRO A 321 1.15 6.00 39.55
N MET A 322 2.17 6.07 38.71
CA MET A 322 2.46 5.08 37.69
C MET A 322 2.93 3.78 38.38
N THR A 323 2.29 2.65 38.07
CA THR A 323 2.55 1.37 38.76
C THR A 323 2.90 0.22 37.82
N ASN A 324 2.82 0.42 36.50
CA ASN A 324 3.02 -0.60 35.47
C ASN A 324 3.18 0.04 34.08
N GLU A 325 3.62 -0.74 33.09
CA GLU A 325 3.90 -0.28 31.72
C GLU A 325 2.72 0.40 31.00
N PHE A 326 1.47 0.09 31.35
CA PHE A 326 0.30 0.76 30.79
C PHE A 326 0.06 2.15 31.40
N ASP A 327 0.41 2.36 32.68
CA ASP A 327 0.41 3.70 33.25
C ASP A 327 1.57 4.55 32.70
N ASP A 328 2.71 3.90 32.45
CA ASP A 328 3.88 4.52 31.85
C ASP A 328 3.58 4.96 30.41
N SER A 329 2.93 4.12 29.60
CA SER A 329 2.55 4.47 28.22
C SER A 329 1.60 5.66 28.19
N VAL A 330 0.64 5.72 29.11
CA VAL A 330 -0.27 6.86 29.28
C VAL A 330 0.49 8.15 29.62
N PHE A 331 1.43 8.10 30.55
CA PHE A 331 2.23 9.27 30.92
C PHE A 331 3.12 9.74 29.75
N GLU A 332 3.74 8.80 29.03
CA GLU A 332 4.58 9.10 27.87
C GLU A 332 3.75 9.66 26.69
N THR A 333 2.54 9.13 26.43
CA THR A 333 1.57 9.71 25.48
C THR A 333 1.22 11.15 25.88
N SER A 334 0.93 11.42 27.16
CA SER A 334 0.67 12.77 27.65
C SER A 334 1.88 13.72 27.61
N VAL A 335 3.12 13.21 27.46
CA VAL A 335 4.31 14.05 27.20
C VAL A 335 4.50 14.30 25.70
N MET A 336 4.38 13.28 24.84
CA MET A 336 4.55 13.45 23.40
C MET A 336 3.42 14.27 22.77
N GLY A 337 2.18 14.12 23.27
CA GLY A 337 0.99 14.83 22.81
C GLY A 337 1.15 16.36 22.75
N ALA A 338 1.96 16.92 23.67
CA ALA A 338 2.30 18.34 23.67
C ALA A 338 3.02 18.82 22.40
N PHE A 339 3.76 17.94 21.73
CA PHE A 339 4.40 18.21 20.44
C PHE A 339 3.50 17.82 19.27
N GLN A 340 2.68 16.77 19.43
CA GLN A 340 1.69 16.34 18.44
C GLN A 340 0.67 17.45 18.15
N ASP A 341 0.04 18.01 19.19
CA ASP A 341 -0.95 19.09 19.07
C ASP A 341 -0.36 20.33 18.36
N ILE A 342 0.87 20.72 18.74
CA ILE A 342 1.54 21.91 18.19
C ILE A 342 1.97 21.69 16.74
N ALA A 343 2.45 20.50 16.37
CA ALA A 343 2.80 20.19 14.99
C ALA A 343 1.54 20.12 14.11
N GLN A 344 0.53 19.34 14.54
CA GLN A 344 -0.70 19.14 13.79
C GLN A 344 -1.42 20.48 13.53
N TYR A 345 -1.48 21.38 14.51
CA TYR A 345 -2.22 22.65 14.36
C TYR A 345 -1.32 23.91 14.28
N ASN A 346 -0.06 23.75 13.86
CA ASN A 346 0.94 24.81 13.82
C ASN A 346 0.47 26.08 13.10
N ALA A 347 0.48 27.22 13.81
CA ALA A 347 0.19 28.56 13.29
C ALA A 347 -1.22 28.81 12.68
N ILE A 348 -2.18 27.88 12.81
CA ILE A 348 -3.53 28.02 12.25
C ILE A 348 -4.33 29.17 12.89
N HIS A 349 -4.15 29.41 14.20
CA HIS A 349 -4.86 30.44 14.96
C HIS A 349 -3.90 31.41 15.68
N GLU A 350 -4.32 32.66 15.83
CA GLU A 350 -3.59 33.65 16.62
C GLU A 350 -3.54 33.27 18.10
N GLY A 351 -2.35 33.23 18.69
CA GLY A 351 -2.15 32.98 20.12
C GLY A 351 -2.05 31.50 20.53
N VAL A 352 -2.02 30.58 19.56
CA VAL A 352 -1.60 29.18 19.74
C VAL A 352 -0.07 29.10 19.57
N MET A 353 0.58 28.26 20.37
CA MET A 353 2.04 28.04 20.32
C MET A 353 2.45 27.38 18.99
N THR A 354 3.59 27.79 18.42
CA THR A 354 4.12 27.26 17.16
C THR A 354 5.37 26.39 17.36
N LEU A 355 5.73 25.58 16.37
CA LEU A 355 6.99 24.82 16.35
C LEU A 355 8.24 25.72 16.44
N ASP A 356 8.18 26.92 15.87
CA ASP A 356 9.21 27.97 16.02
C ASP A 356 9.34 28.43 17.49
N GLU A 357 8.24 28.59 18.23
CA GLU A 357 8.28 28.88 19.67
C GLU A 357 8.76 27.68 20.51
N VAL A 358 8.43 26.44 20.11
CA VAL A 358 9.00 25.22 20.71
C VAL A 358 10.51 25.21 20.53
N CYS A 359 11.00 25.43 19.32
CA CYS A 359 12.42 25.44 19.02
C CYS A 359 13.18 26.56 19.76
N LYS A 360 12.60 27.76 19.88
CA LYS A 360 13.16 28.84 20.70
C LYS A 360 13.26 28.44 22.18
N HIS A 361 12.25 27.75 22.73
CA HIS A 361 12.28 27.27 24.11
C HIS A 361 13.29 26.12 24.33
N PHE A 362 13.45 25.21 23.38
CA PHE A 362 14.42 24.11 23.52
C PHE A 362 15.87 24.50 23.21
N THR A 363 16.12 25.54 22.42
CA THR A 363 17.47 26.09 22.20
C THR A 363 17.94 27.06 23.30
N GLU A 364 17.09 27.40 24.28
CA GLU A 364 17.54 28.15 25.47
C GLU A 364 18.58 27.36 26.30
N ALA A 365 19.50 28.08 26.94
CA ALA A 365 20.52 27.49 27.80
C ALA A 365 19.94 26.98 29.13
N GLY A 366 19.89 25.66 29.32
CA GLY A 366 19.34 25.04 30.53
C GLY A 366 19.57 23.53 30.59
N ASP A 367 19.14 22.92 31.70
CA ASP A 367 19.07 21.46 31.86
C ASP A 367 17.98 20.87 30.94
N ALA A 368 18.27 19.80 30.20
CA ALA A 368 17.38 19.31 29.13
C ALA A 368 16.03 18.82 29.68
N VAL A 369 16.02 18.00 30.74
CA VAL A 369 14.75 17.59 31.38
C VAL A 369 14.07 18.76 32.06
N GLY A 370 14.82 19.72 32.60
CA GLY A 370 14.31 21.00 33.09
C GLY A 370 13.59 21.82 32.01
N LYS A 371 14.12 21.86 30.78
CA LYS A 371 13.47 22.50 29.62
C LYS A 371 12.19 21.78 29.24
N LEU A 372 12.20 20.44 29.17
CA LEU A 372 11.00 19.64 28.90
C LEU A 372 9.92 19.80 29.98
N ALA A 373 10.28 19.76 31.26
CA ALA A 373 9.34 19.99 32.37
C ALA A 373 8.76 21.41 32.36
N SER A 374 9.57 22.41 31.98
CA SER A 374 9.13 23.80 31.79
C SER A 374 8.16 23.93 30.60
N PHE A 375 8.48 23.29 29.47
CA PHE A 375 7.63 23.22 28.27
C PHE A 375 6.27 22.59 28.57
N ILE A 376 6.28 21.37 29.10
CA ILE A 376 5.06 20.63 29.43
C ILE A 376 4.22 21.39 30.48
N ASN A 377 4.84 22.10 31.43
CA ASN A 377 4.11 22.96 32.38
C ASN A 377 3.56 24.28 31.77
N ARG A 378 3.99 24.69 30.56
CA ARG A 378 3.39 25.80 29.79
C ARG A 378 2.25 25.34 28.87
N THR A 379 2.30 24.11 28.37
CA THR A 379 1.34 23.59 27.39
C THR A 379 0.19 22.79 28.01
N ARG A 380 0.45 21.99 29.07
CA ARG A 380 -0.53 21.08 29.67
C ARG A 380 -1.80 21.76 30.19
N VAL A 381 -2.92 21.04 30.08
CA VAL A 381 -4.23 21.47 30.58
C VAL A 381 -4.50 20.82 31.94
N GLY A 382 -4.70 21.65 32.96
CA GLY A 382 -4.92 21.20 34.34
C GLY A 382 -3.67 21.23 35.22
N ASP A 383 -3.81 20.76 36.46
CA ASP A 383 -2.75 20.85 37.48
C ASP A 383 -1.70 19.72 37.41
N CYS A 384 -2.00 18.65 36.67
CA CYS A 384 -1.22 17.42 36.57
C CYS A 384 -1.30 16.81 35.15
N LEU A 385 -0.41 15.87 34.82
CA LEU A 385 -0.48 15.09 33.58
C LEU A 385 -1.20 13.76 33.80
N ASP A 386 -1.99 13.30 32.83
CA ASP A 386 -2.61 11.99 32.94
C ASP A 386 -1.54 10.88 32.94
N SER A 387 -1.72 9.90 33.82
CA SER A 387 -0.67 8.93 34.18
C SER A 387 -1.26 7.59 34.66
N LYS A 388 -2.46 7.27 34.19
CA LYS A 388 -3.19 6.06 34.60
C LYS A 388 -3.91 5.42 33.43
N PHE A 389 -3.69 4.12 33.25
CA PHE A 389 -4.44 3.35 32.26
C PHE A 389 -5.81 2.90 32.79
N GLN A 390 -5.85 2.47 34.06
CA GLN A 390 -7.06 1.92 34.67
C GLN A 390 -7.05 2.11 36.19
N GLY A 391 -8.24 2.20 36.78
CA GLY A 391 -8.46 2.31 38.22
C GLY A 391 -8.54 3.75 38.74
N ALA A 392 -8.76 4.74 37.87
CA ALA A 392 -8.91 6.16 38.23
C ALA A 392 -10.07 6.81 37.44
N PRO A 393 -10.74 7.86 37.95
CA PRO A 393 -11.86 8.51 37.25
C PRO A 393 -11.56 9.06 35.84
N ASN A 394 -10.29 9.33 35.57
CA ASN A 394 -9.68 9.77 34.30
C ASN A 394 -8.67 8.74 33.74
N GLY A 395 -8.75 7.48 34.17
CA GLY A 395 -7.98 6.39 33.57
C GLY A 395 -8.48 6.09 32.15
N THR A 396 -7.58 5.68 31.25
CA THR A 396 -7.90 5.33 29.85
C THR A 396 -9.16 4.50 29.70
N VAL A 397 -9.28 3.43 30.49
CA VAL A 397 -10.46 2.55 30.47
C VAL A 397 -11.68 3.28 31.04
N GLU A 398 -11.59 3.93 32.20
CA GLU A 398 -12.74 4.59 32.83
C GLU A 398 -13.31 5.77 32.03
N VAL A 399 -12.53 6.44 31.18
CA VAL A 399 -13.07 7.49 30.30
C VAL A 399 -13.67 6.88 29.03
N LEU A 400 -12.93 6.01 28.34
CA LEU A 400 -13.39 5.45 27.07
C LEU A 400 -14.55 4.44 27.25
N SER A 401 -14.78 3.90 28.46
CA SER A 401 -15.97 3.11 28.80
C SER A 401 -17.24 3.93 29.05
N ARG A 402 -17.23 5.26 28.95
CA ARG A 402 -18.44 6.11 29.09
C ARG A 402 -19.30 6.00 27.82
N ASP A 403 -20.38 5.22 27.89
CA ASP A 403 -21.26 4.93 26.74
C ASP A 403 -22.40 5.94 26.50
N GLN A 404 -22.64 6.88 27.42
CA GLN A 404 -23.73 7.85 27.29
C GLN A 404 -23.34 9.01 26.38
N PHE A 405 -24.22 9.40 25.45
CA PHE A 405 -24.05 10.59 24.63
C PHE A 405 -24.16 11.88 25.47
N ASP A 406 -23.12 12.72 25.47
CA ASP A 406 -23.09 14.04 26.13
C ASP A 406 -23.12 15.22 25.14
N GLY A 407 -22.94 14.95 23.84
CA GLY A 407 -22.87 15.92 22.76
C GLY A 407 -21.56 16.72 22.67
N LYS A 408 -20.50 16.28 23.35
CA LYS A 408 -19.19 16.95 23.43
C LYS A 408 -18.00 15.97 23.30
N SER A 409 -18.14 14.76 23.81
CA SER A 409 -17.08 13.75 23.84
C SER A 409 -17.06 12.93 22.55
N SER A 410 -15.90 12.87 21.90
CA SER A 410 -15.68 12.11 20.65
C SER A 410 -14.74 10.90 20.80
N ALA A 411 -14.00 10.81 21.90
CA ALA A 411 -12.90 9.84 22.02
C ALA A 411 -13.36 8.37 22.00
N ARG A 412 -14.57 8.06 22.52
CA ARG A 412 -15.09 6.68 22.51
C ARG A 412 -15.46 6.24 21.09
N GLN A 413 -16.07 7.14 20.32
CA GLN A 413 -16.44 6.92 18.92
C GLN A 413 -15.17 6.74 18.07
N TRP A 414 -14.22 7.67 18.20
CA TRP A 414 -12.99 7.65 17.40
C TRP A 414 -12.13 6.42 17.70
N VAL A 415 -11.87 6.12 18.97
CA VAL A 415 -11.06 4.94 19.33
C VAL A 415 -11.78 3.64 18.99
N TYR A 416 -13.12 3.60 18.97
CA TYR A 416 -13.83 2.47 18.40
C TYR A 416 -13.53 2.31 16.90
N GLN A 417 -13.58 3.39 16.11
CA GLN A 417 -13.27 3.33 14.67
C GLN A 417 -11.81 2.93 14.39
N THR A 418 -10.85 3.42 15.18
CA THR A 418 -9.44 3.00 15.04
C THR A 418 -9.24 1.54 15.44
N CYS A 419 -9.91 1.07 16.50
CA CYS A 419 -9.92 -0.35 16.90
C CYS A 419 -10.66 -1.28 15.93
N ASN A 420 -11.62 -0.77 15.15
CA ASN A 420 -12.45 -1.54 14.23
C ASN A 420 -11.84 -1.63 12.81
N GLU A 421 -11.47 -0.48 12.24
CA GLU A 421 -11.13 -0.34 10.81
C GLU A 421 -9.71 0.15 10.55
N PHE A 422 -9.21 1.16 11.29
CA PHE A 422 -8.10 1.98 10.77
C PHE A 422 -6.72 1.75 11.40
N GLY A 423 -6.64 1.24 12.63
CA GLY A 423 -5.39 1.22 13.37
C GLY A 423 -5.04 2.60 13.91
N TYR A 424 -4.32 3.40 13.11
CA TYR A 424 -3.85 4.76 13.45
C TYR A 424 -3.23 4.90 14.86
N PHE A 425 -2.68 3.84 15.45
CA PHE A 425 -2.12 3.90 16.80
C PHE A 425 -0.77 4.63 16.72
N GLN A 426 -0.75 5.87 17.20
CA GLN A 426 0.43 6.73 17.17
C GLN A 426 1.45 6.24 18.20
N THR A 427 2.67 5.98 17.76
CA THR A 427 3.72 5.32 18.58
C THR A 427 5.08 5.97 18.41
N THR A 428 6.00 5.60 19.31
CA THR A 428 7.38 6.10 19.36
C THR A 428 8.41 5.03 18.98
N THR A 429 7.99 3.99 18.25
CA THR A 429 8.83 2.80 17.98
C THR A 429 9.97 3.05 16.98
N SER A 430 9.93 4.13 16.20
CA SER A 430 10.98 4.45 15.23
C SER A 430 12.14 5.25 15.83
N ALA A 431 13.36 4.81 15.50
CA ALA A 431 14.61 5.51 15.82
C ALA A 431 14.92 6.74 14.92
N ARG A 432 14.06 7.07 13.93
CA ARG A 432 14.17 8.35 13.18
C ARG A 432 13.48 9.52 13.87
N SER A 433 12.69 9.23 14.91
CA SER A 433 11.94 10.18 15.73
C SER A 433 12.75 10.62 16.96
N PRO A 434 12.70 11.90 17.39
CA PRO A 434 13.36 12.33 18.62
C PRO A 434 12.65 11.81 19.87
N PHE A 435 11.49 11.17 19.72
CA PHE A 435 10.67 10.61 20.79
C PHE A 435 10.97 9.13 21.08
N HIS A 436 11.93 8.51 20.37
CA HIS A 436 12.22 7.06 20.45
C HIS A 436 12.65 6.53 21.83
N ALA A 437 12.96 7.42 22.78
CA ALA A 437 13.31 7.05 24.15
C ALA A 437 12.09 6.88 25.08
N LEU A 438 10.89 7.29 24.63
CA LEU A 438 9.61 6.90 25.23
C LEU A 438 9.32 5.46 24.81
N ARG A 439 9.47 4.49 25.72
CA ARG A 439 9.47 3.05 25.37
C ARG A 439 8.17 2.32 25.69
N ALA A 440 7.28 2.94 26.44
CA ALA A 440 6.00 2.35 26.81
C ALA A 440 4.91 2.61 25.74
N VAL A 441 5.04 3.66 24.91
CA VAL A 441 4.12 3.99 23.79
C VAL A 441 4.34 3.09 22.57
N THR A 442 4.08 1.80 22.76
CA THR A 442 4.06 0.77 21.71
C THR A 442 2.63 0.52 21.21
N GLU A 443 2.47 -0.05 20.01
CA GLU A 443 1.17 -0.46 19.46
C GLU A 443 0.36 -1.28 20.48
N ALA A 444 1.00 -2.24 21.15
CA ALA A 444 0.34 -3.09 22.13
C ALA A 444 -0.28 -2.30 23.30
N ASN A 445 0.40 -1.25 23.77
CA ASN A 445 -0.02 -0.46 24.94
C ASN A 445 -0.91 0.74 24.57
N ALA A 446 -0.66 1.38 23.42
CA ALA A 446 -1.39 2.55 22.94
C ALA A 446 -2.59 2.20 22.04
N GLY A 447 -2.65 0.97 21.52
CA GLY A 447 -3.71 0.45 20.65
C GLY A 447 -4.35 -0.82 21.19
N THR A 448 -3.77 -1.98 20.91
CA THR A 448 -4.38 -3.31 21.15
C THR A 448 -4.95 -3.50 22.57
N GLU A 449 -4.24 -3.13 23.64
CA GLU A 449 -4.76 -3.27 25.01
C GLU A 449 -5.86 -2.27 25.36
N ILE A 450 -6.00 -1.13 24.66
CA ILE A 450 -7.18 -0.27 24.75
C ILE A 450 -8.36 -0.98 24.08
N CYS A 451 -8.20 -1.42 22.83
CA CYS A 451 -9.23 -2.11 22.05
C CYS A 451 -9.83 -3.31 22.81
N LYS A 452 -8.95 -4.11 23.39
CA LYS A 452 -9.26 -5.31 24.16
C LYS A 452 -9.95 -5.04 25.50
N ARG A 453 -9.58 -3.99 26.22
CA ARG A 453 -10.12 -3.70 27.58
C ARG A 453 -11.35 -2.80 27.56
N VAL A 454 -11.54 -1.98 26.52
CA VAL A 454 -12.66 -1.03 26.41
C VAL A 454 -13.77 -1.54 25.49
N TYR A 455 -13.43 -2.26 24.42
CA TYR A 455 -14.37 -2.70 23.39
C TYR A 455 -14.46 -4.24 23.23
N GLU A 456 -13.80 -4.98 24.12
CA GLU A 456 -13.71 -6.46 24.11
C GLU A 456 -13.10 -7.04 22.80
N MET A 457 -12.47 -6.20 21.97
CA MET A 457 -11.87 -6.56 20.69
C MET A 457 -10.53 -7.28 20.92
N ASN A 458 -10.52 -8.60 20.73
CA ASN A 458 -9.35 -9.47 20.88
C ASN A 458 -8.71 -9.83 19.52
N VAL A 459 -8.91 -8.99 18.50
CA VAL A 459 -8.39 -9.11 17.14
C VAL A 459 -7.84 -7.73 16.75
N ALA A 460 -6.81 -7.69 15.91
CA ALA A 460 -6.31 -6.42 15.36
C ALA A 460 -7.38 -5.75 14.47
N PRO A 461 -7.34 -4.40 14.30
CA PRO A 461 -8.26 -3.69 13.41
C PRO A 461 -8.13 -4.17 11.96
N ASP A 462 -9.22 -4.14 11.19
CA ASP A 462 -9.21 -4.63 9.80
C ASP A 462 -8.66 -3.60 8.80
N VAL A 463 -7.42 -3.15 9.05
CA VAL A 463 -6.70 -2.23 8.17
C VAL A 463 -6.48 -2.82 6.78
N ALA A 464 -6.45 -4.16 6.67
CA ALA A 464 -6.36 -4.84 5.39
C ALA A 464 -7.65 -4.71 4.58
N GLY A 465 -8.81 -4.91 5.23
CA GLY A 465 -10.13 -4.62 4.67
C GLY A 465 -10.27 -3.16 4.25
N ALA A 466 -10.03 -2.21 5.16
CA ALA A 466 -10.14 -0.78 4.86
C ALA A 466 -9.25 -0.33 3.69
N ASN A 467 -7.99 -0.74 3.64
CA ASN A 467 -7.09 -0.44 2.50
C ASN A 467 -7.56 -1.12 1.20
N LEU A 468 -8.11 -2.33 1.25
CA LEU A 468 -8.60 -3.06 0.08
C LEU A 468 -9.89 -2.45 -0.49
N ASP A 469 -10.81 -2.04 0.39
CA ASP A 469 -12.09 -1.47 0.01
C ASP A 469 -11.99 -0.03 -0.48
N TYR A 470 -11.01 0.75 0.01
CA TYR A 470 -10.86 2.16 -0.32
C TYR A 470 -9.61 2.51 -1.16
N GLY A 471 -8.72 1.55 -1.41
CA GLY A 471 -7.57 1.70 -2.31
C GLY A 471 -6.26 2.19 -1.67
N SER A 472 -6.29 2.65 -0.41
CA SER A 472 -5.12 3.24 0.26
C SER A 472 -4.54 4.43 -0.52
N LEU A 473 -3.22 4.66 -0.50
CA LEU A 473 -2.54 5.64 -1.35
C LEU A 473 -2.75 5.37 -2.86
N GLY A 474 -2.97 4.11 -3.24
CA GLY A 474 -3.29 3.67 -4.61
C GLY A 474 -4.76 3.86 -5.00
N ILE A 475 -5.43 4.87 -4.46
CA ILE A 475 -6.87 5.10 -4.66
C ILE A 475 -7.20 5.54 -6.11
N GLU A 476 -7.83 4.63 -6.85
CA GLU A 476 -8.28 4.85 -8.24
C GLU A 476 -9.56 5.72 -8.28
N VAL A 477 -9.41 7.04 -8.14
CA VAL A 477 -10.51 8.04 -8.19
C VAL A 477 -10.35 9.08 -9.31
N GLU A 478 -11.48 9.59 -9.78
CA GLU A 478 -11.54 10.75 -10.68
C GLU A 478 -12.08 11.99 -9.96
N ARG A 479 -11.58 13.17 -10.35
CA ARG A 479 -12.04 14.48 -9.87
C ARG A 479 -11.99 14.63 -8.34
N VAL A 480 -10.87 14.24 -7.74
CA VAL A 480 -10.57 14.46 -6.31
C VAL A 480 -9.28 15.26 -6.17
N THR A 481 -9.28 16.30 -5.35
CA THR A 481 -8.06 17.01 -4.98
C THR A 481 -7.68 16.66 -3.55
N PHE A 482 -6.40 16.37 -3.35
CA PHE A 482 -5.82 15.96 -2.07
C PHE A 482 -4.80 17.01 -1.59
N PRO A 483 -5.25 18.09 -0.92
CA PRO A 483 -4.37 18.98 -0.16
C PRO A 483 -3.72 18.21 0.99
N SER A 484 -2.47 18.48 1.33
CA SER A 484 -1.82 18.00 2.56
C SER A 484 -0.62 18.86 2.89
N GLY A 485 -0.33 19.10 4.17
CA GLY A 485 0.79 19.94 4.60
C GLY A 485 2.10 19.17 4.82
N THR A 486 3.28 19.75 4.55
CA THR A 486 4.57 19.05 4.77
C THR A 486 4.92 18.83 6.25
N ILE A 487 4.35 19.64 7.15
CA ILE A 487 4.54 19.50 8.62
C ILE A 487 3.32 18.86 9.32
N ASP A 488 2.30 18.47 8.55
CA ASP A 488 1.14 17.74 9.05
C ASP A 488 1.51 16.29 9.37
N PRO A 489 1.45 15.82 10.63
CA PRO A 489 1.82 14.45 10.97
C PRO A 489 0.99 13.36 10.27
N TRP A 490 -0.21 13.68 9.77
CA TRP A 490 -1.05 12.73 9.02
C TRP A 490 -0.67 12.58 7.54
N HIS A 491 0.17 13.47 6.98
CA HIS A 491 0.52 13.40 5.55
C HIS A 491 1.24 12.09 5.19
N ALA A 492 1.92 11.45 6.14
CA ALA A 492 2.55 10.14 6.00
C ALA A 492 1.56 8.98 5.69
N LEU A 493 0.25 9.19 5.86
CA LEU A 493 -0.81 8.25 5.46
C LEU A 493 -1.71 8.80 4.34
N ALA A 494 -1.40 9.99 3.81
CA ALA A 494 -2.19 10.71 2.82
C ALA A 494 -1.56 10.68 1.41
N VAL A 495 -2.36 11.05 0.41
CA VAL A 495 -1.89 11.21 -0.97
C VAL A 495 -1.01 12.46 -1.08
N GLN A 496 0.25 12.27 -1.47
CA GLN A 496 1.28 13.30 -1.63
C GLN A 496 1.64 13.51 -3.12
N ASN A 497 2.50 14.48 -3.43
CA ASN A 497 2.99 14.68 -4.81
C ASN A 497 3.73 13.44 -5.36
N SER A 498 4.43 12.70 -4.50
CA SER A 498 5.13 11.42 -4.78
C SER A 498 4.19 10.20 -4.89
N THR A 499 2.88 10.38 -4.67
CA THR A 499 1.91 9.29 -4.75
C THR A 499 1.43 9.14 -6.20
N LYS A 500 1.91 8.09 -6.88
CA LYS A 500 1.62 7.75 -8.29
C LYS A 500 0.12 7.56 -8.59
N MET A 501 -0.61 8.66 -8.76
CA MET A 501 -2.05 8.66 -9.05
C MET A 501 -2.33 8.15 -10.47
N HIS A 502 -3.10 7.07 -10.60
CA HIS A 502 -3.48 6.49 -11.90
C HIS A 502 -4.50 7.32 -12.71
N SER A 503 -4.81 8.56 -12.30
CA SER A 503 -5.90 9.38 -12.80
C SER A 503 -5.50 10.85 -12.94
N TYR A 504 -5.37 11.34 -14.18
CA TYR A 504 -5.06 12.74 -14.49
C TYR A 504 -6.13 13.75 -14.02
N SER A 505 -7.27 13.28 -13.52
CA SER A 505 -8.35 14.12 -12.98
C SER A 505 -8.37 14.16 -11.45
N ALA A 506 -7.63 13.28 -10.77
CA ALA A 506 -7.21 13.51 -9.39
C ALA A 506 -5.96 14.40 -9.38
N GLU A 507 -5.68 15.07 -8.26
CA GLU A 507 -4.47 15.88 -8.10
C GLU A 507 -4.08 16.08 -6.63
N ALA A 508 -2.85 15.74 -6.28
CA ALA A 508 -2.24 16.10 -5.00
C ALA A 508 -1.89 17.59 -4.98
N VAL A 509 -2.02 18.23 -3.82
CA VAL A 509 -1.64 19.63 -3.59
C VAL A 509 -0.84 19.65 -2.28
N PHE A 510 0.41 19.21 -2.34
CA PHE A 510 1.28 19.17 -1.16
C PHE A 510 1.79 20.59 -0.85
N ILE A 511 1.54 21.05 0.38
CA ILE A 511 1.68 22.45 0.79
C ILE A 511 2.86 22.59 1.77
N GLU A 512 3.94 23.19 1.30
CA GLU A 512 5.17 23.37 2.08
C GLU A 512 4.96 24.32 3.27
N GLY A 513 5.62 23.99 4.40
CA GLY A 513 5.57 24.73 5.67
C GLY A 513 4.20 24.74 6.38
N THR A 514 3.23 23.96 5.90
CA THR A 514 1.81 24.10 6.26
C THR A 514 1.31 22.94 7.11
N ALA A 515 0.45 23.24 8.10
CA ALA A 515 -0.06 22.31 9.11
C ALA A 515 -1.26 21.47 8.63
N HIS A 516 -1.72 20.54 9.47
CA HIS A 516 -2.90 19.71 9.20
C HIS A 516 -4.11 20.58 8.89
N CYS A 517 -4.81 20.26 7.80
CA CYS A 517 -6.13 20.82 7.54
C CYS A 517 -6.21 22.35 7.37
N ALA A 518 -5.07 23.03 7.17
CA ALA A 518 -5.00 24.49 7.09
C ALA A 518 -5.67 25.10 5.84
N ASP A 519 -5.74 24.34 4.74
CA ASP A 519 -6.32 24.72 3.44
C ASP A 519 -7.85 24.85 3.41
N MET A 520 -8.53 24.48 4.50
CA MET A 520 -9.98 24.63 4.62
C MET A 520 -10.40 25.84 5.46
N TYR A 521 -9.47 26.67 5.95
CA TYR A 521 -9.78 27.92 6.63
C TYR A 521 -10.00 29.07 5.64
N TYR A 522 -10.75 30.10 6.04
CA TYR A 522 -11.04 31.22 5.14
C TYR A 522 -9.75 32.01 4.79
N PRO A 523 -9.45 32.27 3.49
CA PRO A 523 -8.21 32.88 3.06
C PRO A 523 -7.92 34.23 3.73
N SER A 524 -6.71 34.40 4.26
CA SER A 524 -6.37 35.53 5.11
C SER A 524 -5.05 36.21 4.72
N ALA A 525 -4.83 37.43 5.22
CA ALA A 525 -3.55 38.13 5.07
C ALA A 525 -2.40 37.55 5.93
N ARG A 526 -2.66 36.48 6.69
CA ARG A 526 -1.63 35.70 7.43
C ARG A 526 -1.21 34.43 6.68
N ASP A 527 -1.91 34.03 5.63
CA ASP A 527 -1.63 32.80 4.89
C ASP A 527 -0.23 32.88 4.26
N SER A 528 0.55 31.79 4.34
CA SER A 528 1.84 31.70 3.64
C SER A 528 1.63 31.78 2.11
N PRO A 529 2.65 32.20 1.33
CA PRO A 529 2.57 32.15 -0.13
C PRO A 529 2.18 30.76 -0.66
N GLN A 530 2.67 29.70 0.00
CA GLN A 530 2.33 28.31 -0.22
C GLN A 530 0.84 28.02 0.03
N LEU A 531 0.27 28.48 1.14
CA LEU A 531 -1.16 28.30 1.44
C LEU A 531 -2.05 29.13 0.50
N GLN A 532 -1.64 30.33 0.11
CA GLN A 532 -2.33 31.15 -0.90
C GLN A 532 -2.33 30.46 -2.28
N TRP A 533 -1.19 29.86 -2.67
CA TRP A 533 -1.09 29.02 -3.87
C TRP A 533 -2.02 27.80 -3.79
N ALA A 534 -2.07 27.12 -2.64
CA ALA A 534 -2.94 25.96 -2.44
C ALA A 534 -4.43 26.35 -2.55
N HIS A 535 -4.87 27.43 -1.91
CA HIS A 535 -6.22 27.97 -2.06
C HIS A 535 -6.54 28.26 -3.54
N ALA A 536 -5.66 28.95 -4.26
CA ALA A 536 -5.86 29.25 -5.69
C ALA A 536 -5.93 27.97 -6.56
N LYS A 537 -5.09 26.97 -6.24
CA LYS A 537 -5.07 25.67 -6.91
C LYS A 537 -6.37 24.89 -6.67
N ILE A 538 -6.82 24.78 -5.43
CA ILE A 538 -8.07 24.08 -5.05
C ILE A 538 -9.28 24.75 -5.69
N ALA A 539 -9.36 26.10 -5.70
CA ALA A 539 -10.42 26.83 -6.39
C ALA A 539 -10.49 26.47 -7.89
N SER A 540 -9.35 26.46 -8.58
CA SER A 540 -9.25 26.06 -10.00
C SER A 540 -9.69 24.61 -10.26
N ARG A 541 -9.54 23.71 -9.27
CA ARG A 541 -10.06 22.33 -9.35
C ARG A 541 -11.57 22.25 -9.14
N VAL A 542 -12.14 23.06 -8.25
CA VAL A 542 -13.59 23.19 -8.10
C VAL A 542 -14.22 23.78 -9.37
N ASP A 543 -13.62 24.80 -9.98
CA ASP A 543 -13.99 25.32 -11.32
C ASP A 543 -14.01 24.19 -12.38
N LEU A 544 -13.00 23.32 -12.40
CA LEU A 544 -12.91 22.20 -13.35
C LEU A 544 -14.00 21.14 -13.11
N TYR A 545 -14.33 20.84 -11.85
CA TYR A 545 -15.39 19.87 -11.53
C TYR A 545 -16.78 20.34 -11.97
N LEU A 546 -16.99 21.66 -11.97
CA LEU A 546 -18.26 22.29 -12.33
C LEU A 546 -18.46 22.48 -13.85
N GLN A 547 -17.43 22.26 -14.67
CA GLN A 547 -17.53 22.30 -16.14
C GLN A 547 -18.21 21.05 -16.73
N ASP A 548 -18.78 21.18 -17.93
CA ASP A 548 -19.42 20.10 -18.67
C ASP A 548 -18.41 19.38 -19.57
N ALA A 549 -18.47 18.03 -19.60
CA ALA A 549 -17.46 17.19 -20.24
C ALA A 549 -17.37 17.33 -21.77
N ASP A 550 -18.36 17.95 -22.42
CA ASP A 550 -18.34 18.22 -23.87
C ASP A 550 -17.51 19.47 -24.24
N TYR A 551 -16.95 20.20 -23.28
CA TYR A 551 -16.10 21.37 -23.54
C TYR A 551 -14.64 21.19 -23.09
N TYR A 552 -13.78 21.39 -24.09
CA TYR A 552 -12.36 21.75 -24.04
C TYR A 552 -11.28 20.66 -23.95
N VAL A 553 -10.40 20.69 -24.96
CA VAL A 553 -9.00 20.24 -24.89
C VAL A 553 -8.15 21.51 -24.82
N PRO A 554 -7.49 21.82 -23.68
CA PRO A 554 -6.51 22.88 -23.61
C PRO A 554 -5.11 22.35 -23.97
N THR A 555 -4.48 22.98 -24.95
CA THR A 555 -3.03 22.87 -25.20
C THR A 555 -2.26 23.37 -23.98
N PRO A 556 -1.09 22.81 -23.62
CA PRO A 556 -0.21 23.42 -22.62
C PRO A 556 0.18 24.84 -23.03
N LEU A 557 -0.06 25.82 -22.16
CA LEU A 557 0.44 27.18 -22.31
C LEU A 557 1.80 27.30 -21.63
N THR A 558 2.75 28.00 -22.25
CA THR A 558 4.04 28.32 -21.64
C THR A 558 3.93 29.54 -20.70
N PRO A 559 4.89 29.74 -19.77
CA PRO A 559 4.78 30.78 -18.72
C PRO A 559 4.73 32.25 -19.19
N GLU A 560 4.84 32.53 -20.49
CA GLU A 560 4.99 33.89 -21.02
C GLU A 560 3.65 34.57 -21.43
N GLU A 561 2.53 33.85 -21.49
CA GLU A 561 1.26 34.39 -22.04
C GLU A 561 0.26 34.95 -20.99
N LEU A 562 0.64 35.06 -19.71
CA LEU A 562 -0.21 35.62 -18.64
C LEU A 562 -0.29 37.16 -18.66
N GLY A 563 -1.08 37.70 -19.60
CA GLY A 563 -1.53 39.10 -19.58
C GLY A 563 -2.64 39.37 -18.53
N PRO A 564 -2.79 40.61 -18.04
CA PRO A 564 -3.75 40.92 -16.97
C PRO A 564 -5.21 40.84 -17.42
N LEU A 565 -6.03 40.19 -16.59
CA LEU A 565 -7.45 39.90 -16.80
C LEU A 565 -8.30 41.16 -17.03
N GLN A 566 -9.31 41.06 -17.92
CA GLN A 566 -10.39 42.04 -18.02
C GLN A 566 -11.76 41.38 -18.26
N SER A 567 -12.80 42.01 -17.71
CA SER A 567 -14.14 41.44 -17.49
C SER A 567 -14.93 41.06 -18.74
N ILE A 568 -15.64 39.93 -18.67
CA ILE A 568 -16.72 39.54 -19.59
C ILE A 568 -18.05 39.49 -18.82
N ILE A 569 -19.14 39.95 -19.43
CA ILE A 569 -20.49 40.05 -18.84
C ILE A 569 -21.48 39.23 -19.68
N PRO A 570 -22.36 38.38 -19.09
CA PRO A 570 -23.32 37.58 -19.84
C PRO A 570 -24.55 38.39 -20.32
N HIS A 571 -25.17 37.92 -21.41
CA HIS A 571 -26.41 38.48 -21.99
C HIS A 571 -27.57 37.46 -21.97
N PRO A 572 -28.84 37.91 -21.86
CA PRO A 572 -29.99 37.03 -21.63
C PRO A 572 -30.59 36.39 -22.90
N LEU A 573 -31.23 35.22 -22.71
CA LEU A 573 -31.85 34.40 -23.75
C LEU A 573 -33.22 34.91 -24.22
N MET A 574 -33.61 34.55 -25.45
CA MET A 574 -34.96 34.72 -26.00
C MET A 574 -35.56 33.38 -26.47
N ALA A 575 -36.89 33.24 -26.38
CA ALA A 575 -37.61 32.04 -26.78
C ALA A 575 -37.68 31.85 -28.31
N SER A 576 -37.68 30.58 -28.75
CA SER A 576 -37.64 30.18 -30.16
C SER A 576 -38.82 29.25 -30.53
N TYR A 577 -39.20 29.25 -31.81
CA TYR A 577 -40.09 28.26 -32.41
C TYR A 577 -39.57 27.87 -33.79
N ASN A 578 -39.26 26.58 -33.97
CA ASN A 578 -38.77 26.02 -35.23
C ASN A 578 -39.91 25.34 -36.01
N ALA A 579 -39.89 25.45 -37.33
CA ALA A 579 -40.87 24.80 -38.20
C ALA A 579 -40.69 23.26 -38.17
N PRO A 580 -41.77 22.47 -38.11
CA PRO A 580 -41.68 21.01 -38.10
C PRO A 580 -41.18 20.48 -39.45
N ARG A 581 -40.18 19.60 -39.41
CA ARG A 581 -39.62 18.93 -40.59
C ARG A 581 -40.63 17.94 -41.18
N VAL A 582 -40.71 17.90 -42.51
CA VAL A 582 -41.50 16.94 -43.29
C VAL A 582 -40.62 16.44 -44.43
N ASP A 583 -40.37 15.13 -44.48
CA ASP A 583 -39.51 14.55 -45.52
C ASP A 583 -40.25 14.44 -46.87
N VAL A 584 -39.57 14.79 -47.96
CA VAL A 584 -40.16 14.91 -49.30
C VAL A 584 -39.79 13.73 -50.19
N ASN A 585 -40.78 13.02 -50.72
CA ASN A 585 -40.57 11.94 -51.69
C ASN A 585 -40.73 12.45 -53.13
N ALA A 586 -39.61 12.51 -53.87
CA ALA A 586 -39.60 12.98 -55.25
C ALA A 586 -40.07 11.91 -56.28
N ASN A 587 -40.05 10.62 -55.91
CA ASN A 587 -40.23 9.49 -56.83
C ASN A 587 -41.52 8.69 -56.59
N GLY A 588 -42.37 9.10 -55.65
CA GLY A 588 -43.64 8.45 -55.33
C GLY A 588 -44.30 9.02 -54.08
N TRP A 589 -45.32 8.33 -53.57
CA TRP A 589 -45.98 8.68 -52.30
C TRP A 589 -45.68 7.61 -51.24
N GLY A 590 -45.14 8.03 -50.10
CA GLY A 590 -44.69 7.16 -49.01
C GLY A 590 -43.38 7.66 -48.38
N PRO A 591 -42.92 7.08 -47.27
CA PRO A 591 -41.69 7.47 -46.61
C PRO A 591 -40.46 7.24 -47.51
N THR A 592 -39.51 8.17 -47.48
CA THR A 592 -38.21 8.07 -48.16
C THR A 592 -37.12 7.44 -47.31
N ALA A 593 -37.20 7.62 -45.99
CA ALA A 593 -36.27 7.09 -45.00
C ALA A 593 -37.02 6.27 -43.94
N LEU A 594 -36.27 5.43 -43.21
CA LEU A 594 -36.75 4.92 -41.92
C LEU A 594 -36.81 6.08 -40.92
N PRO A 595 -37.76 6.09 -39.96
CA PRO A 595 -37.79 7.11 -38.92
C PRO A 595 -36.48 7.11 -38.13
N GLU A 596 -35.91 8.29 -37.88
CA GLU A 596 -34.62 8.46 -37.18
C GLU A 596 -34.62 7.81 -35.78
N GLN A 597 -35.79 7.74 -35.14
CA GLN A 597 -36.05 7.02 -33.88
C GLN A 597 -35.76 5.51 -33.92
N PHE A 598 -35.62 4.91 -35.12
CA PHE A 598 -35.30 3.49 -35.33
C PHE A 598 -34.10 3.28 -36.27
N LEU A 599 -33.41 4.35 -36.69
CA LEU A 599 -32.07 4.17 -37.25
C LEU A 599 -31.14 3.63 -36.15
N ASN A 600 -30.18 2.79 -36.55
CA ASN A 600 -29.18 2.17 -35.67
C ASN A 600 -29.74 1.22 -34.58
N ILE A 601 -31.06 0.99 -34.51
CA ILE A 601 -31.69 0.03 -33.58
C ILE A 601 -32.21 -1.18 -34.38
N PRO A 602 -31.80 -2.43 -34.07
CA PRO A 602 -32.38 -3.61 -34.68
C PRO A 602 -33.88 -3.71 -34.38
N TYR A 603 -34.73 -3.90 -35.40
CA TYR A 603 -36.16 -3.94 -35.19
C TYR A 603 -36.65 -5.33 -34.72
N ALA A 604 -37.38 -5.36 -33.61
CA ALA A 604 -38.12 -6.55 -33.18
C ALA A 604 -39.54 -6.20 -32.70
N PRO A 605 -40.58 -6.94 -33.14
CA PRO A 605 -41.95 -6.73 -32.69
C PRO A 605 -42.14 -7.20 -31.24
N PHE A 606 -42.90 -6.44 -30.46
CA PHE A 606 -43.27 -6.78 -29.08
C PHE A 606 -44.68 -6.29 -28.74
N ASN A 607 -45.31 -6.89 -27.73
CA ASN A 607 -46.62 -6.51 -27.24
C ASN A 607 -46.51 -5.95 -25.81
N LYS A 608 -47.03 -4.74 -25.57
CA LYS A 608 -47.07 -4.11 -24.24
C LYS A 608 -48.07 -4.79 -23.27
N GLY A 609 -48.94 -5.66 -23.76
CA GLY A 609 -49.87 -6.48 -22.96
C GLY A 609 -49.32 -7.83 -22.48
N ASP A 610 -48.08 -8.20 -22.82
CA ASP A 610 -47.45 -9.45 -22.37
C ASP A 610 -47.24 -9.44 -20.83
N LYS A 611 -47.36 -10.61 -20.19
CA LYS A 611 -47.06 -10.73 -18.75
C LYS A 611 -45.55 -10.72 -18.48
N LEU A 612 -45.08 -9.62 -17.92
CA LEU A 612 -43.72 -9.42 -17.43
C LEU A 612 -43.44 -10.21 -16.13
N GLY A 613 -42.20 -10.16 -15.63
CA GLY A 613 -41.82 -10.78 -14.35
C GLY A 613 -41.47 -12.27 -14.43
N LYS A 614 -40.93 -12.75 -15.55
CA LYS A 614 -40.28 -14.08 -15.62
C LYS A 614 -38.83 -13.96 -15.17
N ALA A 615 -38.48 -14.51 -14.01
CA ALA A 615 -37.09 -14.62 -13.58
C ALA A 615 -36.27 -15.49 -14.55
N ALA A 616 -35.02 -15.08 -14.80
CA ALA A 616 -34.00 -15.92 -15.40
C ALA A 616 -33.20 -16.57 -14.26
N ASP A 617 -33.22 -17.90 -14.19
CA ASP A 617 -32.55 -18.67 -13.13
C ASP A 617 -31.50 -19.56 -13.79
N PHE A 618 -30.23 -19.28 -13.47
CA PHE A 618 -29.04 -19.94 -14.00
C PHE A 618 -28.57 -21.12 -13.12
N VAL A 619 -29.26 -21.40 -12.00
CA VAL A 619 -28.92 -22.46 -11.03
C VAL A 619 -30.01 -23.56 -10.98
N SER A 620 -31.21 -23.27 -11.47
CA SER A 620 -32.37 -24.15 -11.40
C SER A 620 -32.24 -25.44 -12.22
N ASN A 621 -32.18 -26.56 -11.50
CA ASN A 621 -32.46 -27.89 -12.05
C ASN A 621 -33.99 -28.19 -12.18
N TYR A 622 -34.85 -27.18 -11.97
CA TYR A 622 -36.31 -27.34 -11.93
C TYR A 622 -36.95 -27.02 -13.28
N ALA A 623 -37.27 -28.05 -14.07
CA ALA A 623 -38.02 -27.89 -15.31
C ALA A 623 -39.43 -27.32 -15.03
N PRO A 624 -39.76 -26.07 -15.45
CA PRO A 624 -41.06 -25.48 -15.16
C PRO A 624 -42.16 -26.10 -16.03
N ARG A 625 -43.40 -26.16 -15.53
CA ARG A 625 -44.56 -26.55 -16.36
C ARG A 625 -44.83 -25.48 -17.41
N GLY A 626 -44.27 -25.67 -18.62
CA GLY A 626 -44.41 -24.75 -19.74
C GLY A 626 -45.87 -24.54 -20.17
N SER A 627 -46.33 -23.29 -20.06
CA SER A 627 -47.59 -22.77 -20.65
C SER A 627 -47.79 -21.29 -20.29
N ARG A 628 -47.51 -20.90 -19.04
CA ARG A 628 -47.93 -19.59 -18.47
C ARG A 628 -47.22 -18.34 -19.00
N TYR A 629 -46.16 -18.48 -19.80
CA TYR A 629 -45.37 -17.38 -20.39
C TYR A 629 -45.08 -17.64 -21.89
N ALA A 630 -45.98 -18.32 -22.60
CA ALA A 630 -45.87 -18.46 -24.05
C ALA A 630 -46.27 -17.15 -24.74
N ARG A 631 -45.36 -16.55 -25.51
CA ARG A 631 -45.67 -15.47 -26.45
C ARG A 631 -46.53 -15.99 -27.61
N ASP A 632 -47.24 -15.08 -28.25
CA ASP A 632 -47.85 -15.33 -29.56
C ASP A 632 -46.76 -15.72 -30.58
N PRO A 633 -46.90 -16.84 -31.35
CA PRO A 633 -45.90 -17.28 -32.32
C PRO A 633 -45.51 -16.26 -33.39
N SER A 634 -46.29 -15.19 -33.58
CA SER A 634 -45.97 -14.07 -34.49
C SER A 634 -44.72 -13.27 -34.09
N GLY A 635 -44.34 -13.27 -32.80
CA GLY A 635 -43.30 -12.38 -32.24
C GLY A 635 -41.95 -13.04 -31.94
N VAL A 636 -41.58 -14.13 -32.63
CA VAL A 636 -40.37 -14.93 -32.31
C VAL A 636 -39.22 -14.62 -33.28
N ASN A 637 -38.63 -13.43 -33.16
CA ASN A 637 -37.41 -13.04 -33.90
C ASN A 637 -36.11 -13.35 -33.14
N ALA A 638 -34.99 -13.37 -33.87
CA ALA A 638 -33.69 -13.82 -33.39
C ALA A 638 -32.68 -12.69 -33.12
N GLU A 639 -32.88 -11.47 -33.64
CA GLU A 639 -31.97 -10.33 -33.51
C GLU A 639 -31.52 -10.05 -32.05
N PHE A 640 -32.45 -10.16 -31.09
CA PHE A 640 -32.16 -9.95 -29.66
C PHE A 640 -32.05 -11.27 -28.87
N GLN A 641 -31.62 -12.36 -29.50
CA GLN A 641 -31.33 -13.62 -28.82
C GLN A 641 -29.82 -13.83 -28.65
N TYR A 642 -29.30 -13.46 -27.49
CA TYR A 642 -27.96 -13.89 -27.09
C TYR A 642 -27.93 -15.42 -26.94
N LYS A 643 -27.24 -16.08 -27.88
CA LYS A 643 -26.95 -17.51 -27.83
C LYS A 643 -25.52 -17.69 -27.35
N HIS A 644 -25.37 -17.91 -26.06
CA HIS A 644 -24.10 -18.31 -25.49
C HIS A 644 -23.71 -19.72 -25.99
N ASP A 645 -22.53 -19.90 -26.60
CA ASP A 645 -22.01 -21.24 -26.92
C ASP A 645 -21.34 -21.82 -25.67
N SER A 646 -22.02 -22.77 -25.03
CA SER A 646 -21.56 -23.37 -23.78
C SER A 646 -20.26 -24.17 -23.86
N LYS A 647 -19.62 -24.26 -25.03
CA LYS A 647 -18.22 -24.69 -25.15
C LYS A 647 -17.23 -23.57 -24.83
N GLU A 648 -17.57 -22.32 -25.12
CA GLU A 648 -16.70 -21.17 -24.85
C GLU A 648 -16.77 -20.81 -23.37
N ASP A 649 -17.93 -20.75 -22.71
CA ASP A 649 -17.98 -20.63 -21.22
C ASP A 649 -17.33 -21.81 -20.50
N ALA A 650 -17.32 -23.01 -21.09
CA ALA A 650 -16.57 -24.14 -20.53
C ALA A 650 -15.04 -23.98 -20.67
N THR A 651 -14.58 -22.98 -21.41
CA THR A 651 -13.17 -22.55 -21.50
C THR A 651 -12.89 -21.21 -20.82
N PHE A 652 -13.89 -20.32 -20.66
CA PHE A 652 -13.77 -19.16 -19.79
C PHE A 652 -13.67 -19.59 -18.33
N GLN A 653 -12.65 -19.07 -17.68
CA GLN A 653 -12.54 -19.04 -16.22
C GLN A 653 -12.51 -17.56 -15.86
N LEU A 654 -13.18 -17.18 -14.77
CA LEU A 654 -13.03 -15.85 -14.18
C LEU A 654 -11.54 -15.56 -14.01
N VAL A 655 -11.06 -14.40 -14.45
CA VAL A 655 -9.63 -14.04 -14.42
C VAL A 655 -9.26 -13.48 -13.05
N ASP A 656 -9.53 -14.30 -12.04
CA ASP A 656 -9.09 -14.14 -10.66
C ASP A 656 -8.15 -15.32 -10.35
N THR A 657 -7.01 -15.03 -9.73
CA THR A 657 -6.07 -16.07 -9.28
C THR A 657 -6.39 -16.62 -7.89
N SER A 658 -7.44 -16.12 -7.23
CA SER A 658 -8.04 -16.64 -6.00
C SER A 658 -9.33 -17.47 -6.29
N LYS A 659 -9.73 -18.32 -5.33
CA LYS A 659 -10.68 -19.43 -5.55
C LYS A 659 -12.15 -19.03 -5.79
N GLY A 660 -12.63 -19.32 -7.00
CA GLY A 660 -14.05 -19.65 -7.23
C GLY A 660 -14.43 -21.04 -6.67
N THR A 661 -15.48 -21.13 -5.84
CA THR A 661 -15.97 -22.41 -5.30
C THR A 661 -16.78 -23.23 -6.32
N ARG A 662 -16.69 -24.57 -6.26
CA ARG A 662 -17.38 -25.48 -7.19
C ARG A 662 -18.67 -26.10 -6.62
N PRO A 663 -19.85 -25.84 -7.22
CA PRO A 663 -21.07 -26.61 -6.97
C PRO A 663 -20.96 -28.08 -7.41
N LYS A 664 -21.61 -29.00 -6.69
CA LYS A 664 -21.55 -30.46 -6.93
C LYS A 664 -22.68 -30.99 -7.82
N THR A 665 -22.80 -30.53 -9.06
CA THR A 665 -23.73 -31.13 -10.04
C THR A 665 -23.19 -31.12 -11.47
N GLU A 666 -22.46 -32.18 -11.85
CA GLU A 666 -22.70 -32.82 -13.15
C GLU A 666 -22.18 -34.26 -13.19
N ASP A 667 -23.09 -35.24 -13.10
CA ASP A 667 -22.80 -36.64 -13.45
C ASP A 667 -23.42 -36.97 -14.81
N ARG A 668 -22.73 -36.50 -15.86
CA ARG A 668 -22.72 -37.07 -17.22
C ARG A 668 -24.07 -37.38 -17.87
N LEU A 669 -24.55 -36.45 -18.68
CA LEU A 669 -25.24 -36.84 -19.92
C LEU A 669 -24.21 -37.13 -21.03
N ARG A 670 -24.49 -38.15 -21.84
CA ARG A 670 -23.56 -38.67 -22.86
C ARG A 670 -23.69 -37.90 -24.18
N PRO A 671 -22.61 -37.75 -24.97
CA PRO A 671 -22.72 -37.30 -26.34
C PRO A 671 -23.60 -38.24 -27.16
N THR A 672 -24.66 -37.70 -27.77
CA THR A 672 -25.44 -38.39 -28.79
C THR A 672 -24.69 -38.32 -30.12
N TRP A 673 -24.12 -39.44 -30.58
CA TRP A 673 -23.61 -39.54 -31.95
C TRP A 673 -24.34 -40.64 -32.72
N ASN A 674 -24.78 -40.27 -33.92
CA ASN A 674 -25.42 -41.05 -34.97
C ASN A 674 -26.79 -41.69 -34.68
N GLN A 675 -27.74 -41.25 -35.51
CA GLN A 675 -28.92 -42.00 -35.89
C GLN A 675 -28.54 -43.39 -36.42
N GLN A 676 -29.24 -44.44 -36.00
CA GLN A 676 -30.09 -45.30 -36.86
C GLN A 676 -30.35 -46.66 -36.20
N ARG A 677 -31.63 -47.04 -36.07
CA ARG A 677 -32.21 -48.42 -35.95
C ARG A 677 -31.64 -49.33 -34.80
N PHE A 678 -32.43 -49.97 -33.95
CA PHE A 678 -33.82 -50.46 -34.06
C PHE A 678 -34.56 -50.48 -32.71
N GLY A 679 -35.88 -50.28 -32.76
CA GLY A 679 -36.88 -51.21 -32.20
C GLY A 679 -37.03 -51.43 -30.67
N ARG A 680 -38.09 -50.81 -30.10
CA ARG A 680 -39.05 -51.34 -29.10
C ARG A 680 -38.57 -52.10 -27.83
N GLY A 681 -39.16 -51.73 -26.68
CA GLY A 681 -39.62 -52.70 -25.66
C GLY A 681 -39.53 -52.25 -24.20
N GLY A 682 -40.61 -51.67 -23.64
CA GLY A 682 -40.63 -51.23 -22.23
C GLY A 682 -40.89 -52.34 -21.21
N GLY A 683 -40.63 -52.09 -19.92
CA GLY A 683 -40.92 -53.06 -18.84
C GLY A 683 -40.59 -52.58 -17.42
N ARG A 684 -41.60 -52.61 -16.54
CA ARG A 684 -41.61 -52.18 -15.12
C ARG A 684 -40.57 -52.86 -14.19
N GLY A 685 -39.80 -52.06 -13.46
CA GLY A 685 -39.79 -51.93 -11.97
C GLY A 685 -39.39 -53.08 -11.03
N GLY A 686 -38.81 -52.74 -9.86
CA GLY A 686 -38.83 -53.60 -8.66
C GLY A 686 -37.64 -53.55 -7.68
N ARG A 687 -37.96 -53.72 -6.39
CA ARG A 687 -37.11 -53.98 -5.19
C ARG A 687 -36.07 -55.12 -5.40
N GLY A 688 -34.96 -55.28 -4.66
CA GLY A 688 -34.40 -54.60 -3.46
C GLY A 688 -34.02 -55.59 -2.32
N GLY A 689 -32.91 -55.38 -1.57
CA GLY A 689 -32.70 -56.00 -0.23
C GLY A 689 -31.43 -56.85 0.06
N ARG A 690 -30.55 -56.33 0.94
CA ARG A 690 -29.70 -56.93 2.03
C ARG A 690 -29.16 -58.40 2.01
N GLY A 691 -27.87 -58.54 2.40
CA GLY A 691 -27.29 -59.64 3.22
C GLY A 691 -26.51 -60.76 2.49
N SER A 692 -25.68 -61.61 3.13
CA SER A 692 -25.02 -61.54 4.46
C SER A 692 -23.89 -62.62 4.65
N TYR A 693 -22.71 -62.23 5.15
CA TYR A 693 -21.70 -62.99 5.97
C TYR A 693 -20.97 -64.30 5.49
N ASN A 694 -19.63 -64.20 5.48
CA ASN A 694 -18.55 -65.03 6.08
C ASN A 694 -18.32 -66.55 5.85
N ASN A 695 -17.01 -66.89 5.71
CA ASN A 695 -16.23 -68.09 6.09
C ASN A 695 -16.65 -69.48 5.51
N ASP A 696 -15.74 -70.41 5.17
CA ASP A 696 -14.47 -70.79 5.83
C ASP A 696 -13.34 -71.30 4.89
N LYS A 697 -12.18 -71.71 5.45
CA LYS A 697 -11.00 -72.25 4.73
C LYS A 697 -10.87 -73.79 4.77
N PRO A 698 -10.29 -74.44 3.73
CA PRO A 698 -9.82 -75.83 3.81
C PRO A 698 -8.30 -76.06 3.57
N ASP A 699 -7.76 -77.00 4.37
CA ASP A 699 -6.60 -77.92 4.27
C ASP A 699 -5.39 -77.66 3.30
N PRO A 700 -4.12 -77.78 3.77
CA PRO A 700 -2.91 -77.73 2.92
C PRO A 700 -2.53 -78.99 2.11
N ASN A 701 -3.01 -80.20 2.44
CA ASN A 701 -2.30 -81.46 2.11
C ASN A 701 -2.79 -82.24 0.86
N ALA A 702 -3.45 -81.60 -0.10
CA ALA A 702 -3.87 -82.24 -1.36
C ALA A 702 -2.79 -82.14 -2.47
N PRO A 703 -2.33 -83.25 -3.09
CA PRO A 703 -1.29 -83.22 -4.12
C PRO A 703 -1.83 -82.65 -5.45
N THR A 704 -1.53 -81.39 -5.74
CA THR A 704 -2.05 -80.68 -6.92
C THR A 704 -1.11 -80.77 -8.12
N THR A 705 -1.68 -81.17 -9.27
CA THR A 705 -0.97 -81.30 -10.55
C THR A 705 -0.51 -79.95 -11.13
N SER A 706 0.42 -79.98 -12.08
CA SER A 706 1.08 -78.78 -12.63
C SER A 706 0.11 -77.73 -13.21
N SER A 707 -1.04 -78.15 -13.74
CA SER A 707 -2.12 -77.28 -14.22
C SER A 707 -2.78 -76.44 -13.10
N ALA A 708 -2.87 -76.98 -11.89
CA ALA A 708 -3.40 -76.27 -10.72
C ALA A 708 -2.40 -75.26 -10.16
N GLN A 709 -1.10 -75.58 -10.10
CA GLN A 709 -0.06 -74.62 -9.72
C GLN A 709 0.02 -73.43 -10.71
N LEU A 710 -0.19 -73.67 -12.00
CA LEU A 710 -0.28 -72.61 -13.01
C LEU A 710 -1.52 -71.73 -12.81
N ARG A 711 -2.69 -72.31 -12.49
CA ARG A 711 -3.89 -71.54 -12.13
C ARG A 711 -3.70 -70.73 -10.84
N LEU A 712 -3.07 -71.29 -9.81
CA LEU A 712 -2.75 -70.58 -8.56
C LEU A 712 -1.74 -69.44 -8.76
N LYS A 713 -0.67 -69.64 -9.53
CA LYS A 713 0.24 -68.54 -9.92
C LYS A 713 -0.46 -67.50 -10.82
N GLY A 714 -1.39 -67.93 -11.66
CA GLY A 714 -2.28 -67.05 -12.43
C GLY A 714 -3.13 -66.16 -11.52
N MET A 715 -3.91 -66.76 -10.63
CA MET A 715 -4.78 -66.04 -9.69
C MET A 715 -3.99 -65.21 -8.66
N GLN A 716 -2.80 -65.64 -8.21
CA GLN A 716 -1.94 -64.80 -7.37
C GLN A 716 -1.31 -63.64 -8.13
N LYS A 717 -0.94 -63.79 -9.42
CA LYS A 717 -0.56 -62.64 -10.27
C LYS A 717 -1.75 -61.74 -10.53
N GLN A 718 -2.95 -62.29 -10.72
CA GLN A 718 -4.16 -61.52 -10.98
C GLN A 718 -4.65 -60.78 -9.73
N ASN A 719 -4.57 -61.39 -8.53
CA ASN A 719 -4.84 -60.73 -7.26
C ASN A 719 -3.75 -59.70 -6.93
N LYS A 720 -2.45 -59.99 -7.08
CA LYS A 720 -1.41 -58.94 -6.95
C LYS A 720 -1.55 -57.83 -7.99
N ARG A 721 -2.15 -58.10 -9.16
CA ARG A 721 -2.52 -57.06 -10.15
C ARG A 721 -3.77 -56.30 -9.71
N TRP A 722 -4.78 -56.95 -9.13
CA TRP A 722 -5.97 -56.30 -8.56
C TRP A 722 -5.66 -55.51 -7.30
N ASP A 723 -4.76 -55.96 -6.42
CA ASP A 723 -4.27 -55.21 -5.25
C ASP A 723 -3.43 -54.02 -5.70
N ARG A 724 -2.57 -54.17 -6.73
CA ARG A 724 -1.92 -53.02 -7.36
C ARG A 724 -2.91 -52.08 -8.03
N LEU A 725 -3.97 -52.58 -8.67
CA LEU A 725 -5.01 -51.76 -9.29
C LEU A 725 -5.98 -51.17 -8.26
N SER A 726 -6.09 -51.76 -7.07
CA SER A 726 -6.91 -51.33 -5.94
C SER A 726 -6.16 -50.30 -5.10
N ASN A 727 -4.88 -50.50 -4.83
CA ASN A 727 -4.01 -49.46 -4.27
C ASN A 727 -3.78 -48.33 -5.26
N ALA A 728 -3.64 -48.60 -6.57
CA ALA A 728 -3.64 -47.54 -7.57
C ALA A 728 -5.01 -46.84 -7.64
N ARG A 729 -6.15 -47.53 -7.56
CA ARG A 729 -7.48 -46.90 -7.46
C ARG A 729 -7.70 -46.14 -6.15
N ARG A 730 -7.09 -46.56 -5.04
CA ARG A 730 -7.06 -45.79 -3.80
C ARG A 730 -6.21 -44.53 -3.99
N GLN A 731 -5.00 -44.64 -4.52
CA GLN A 731 -4.16 -43.49 -4.88
C GLN A 731 -4.85 -42.56 -5.89
N PHE A 732 -5.59 -43.07 -6.88
CA PHE A 732 -6.35 -42.26 -7.85
C PHE A 732 -7.66 -41.70 -7.29
N ASN A 733 -8.26 -42.31 -6.27
CA ASN A 733 -9.42 -41.76 -5.58
C ASN A 733 -9.02 -40.73 -4.50
N TYR A 734 -7.81 -40.82 -3.93
CA TYR A 734 -7.21 -39.74 -3.15
C TYR A 734 -6.72 -38.61 -4.08
N ARG A 735 -5.97 -38.88 -5.16
CA ARG A 735 -5.58 -37.89 -6.20
C ARG A 735 -6.72 -37.33 -7.06
N ARG A 736 -7.98 -37.63 -6.77
CA ARG A 736 -9.16 -37.00 -7.39
C ARG A 736 -10.14 -36.45 -6.37
N ARG A 737 -9.74 -36.43 -5.10
CA ARG A 737 -10.50 -35.88 -4.01
C ARG A 737 -9.54 -35.10 -3.14
N ASP A 738 -9.51 -33.81 -3.43
CA ASP A 738 -8.89 -32.79 -2.61
C ASP A 738 -7.34 -32.85 -2.63
N GLU A 739 -6.76 -32.83 -3.86
CA GLU A 739 -5.46 -32.15 -4.07
C GLU A 739 -5.73 -30.64 -3.87
N PRO A 740 -5.15 -29.96 -2.86
CA PRO A 740 -5.34 -28.53 -2.69
C PRO A 740 -4.59 -27.80 -3.79
N THR A 741 -5.29 -27.07 -4.66
CA THR A 741 -4.63 -26.02 -5.43
C THR A 741 -4.24 -24.93 -4.44
N VAL A 742 -2.96 -24.89 -4.08
CA VAL A 742 -2.36 -23.74 -3.41
C VAL A 742 -2.35 -22.64 -4.45
N ASP A 743 -3.22 -21.65 -4.28
CA ASP A 743 -3.26 -20.49 -5.16
C ASP A 743 -2.07 -19.62 -4.76
N ARG A 744 -1.23 -19.28 -5.74
CA ARG A 744 -0.12 -18.35 -5.55
C ARG A 744 -0.59 -16.96 -5.96
N ALA A 745 -0.17 -15.94 -5.22
CA ALA A 745 -0.18 -14.56 -5.69
C ALA A 745 0.71 -14.44 -6.94
N ALA A 746 0.48 -13.41 -7.77
CA ALA A 746 1.42 -13.06 -8.84
C ALA A 746 2.67 -12.36 -8.25
N SER A 747 3.79 -12.41 -8.97
CA SER A 747 5.02 -11.68 -8.56
C SER A 747 4.95 -10.17 -8.86
N VAL A 748 4.02 -9.79 -9.75
CA VAL A 748 3.63 -8.41 -10.04
C VAL A 748 2.14 -8.37 -10.43
N LYS A 749 1.41 -7.31 -10.03
CA LYS A 749 0.01 -7.06 -10.39
C LYS A 749 -0.03 -6.49 -11.82
N VAL A 750 -0.65 -7.22 -12.75
CA VAL A 750 -0.89 -6.71 -14.12
C VAL A 750 -1.89 -5.57 -14.05
N GLN A 751 -1.52 -4.38 -14.53
CA GLN A 751 -2.38 -3.20 -14.57
C GLN A 751 -3.25 -3.19 -15.84
N ALA A 752 -4.33 -2.40 -15.84
CA ALA A 752 -5.20 -2.24 -17.01
C ALA A 752 -4.51 -1.55 -18.23
N SER A 753 -3.43 -0.82 -17.97
CA SER A 753 -2.57 -0.18 -18.98
C SER A 753 -1.68 -1.17 -19.76
N TRP A 754 -1.48 -2.39 -19.25
CA TRP A 754 -0.53 -3.35 -19.83
C TRP A 754 -1.12 -4.05 -21.06
N THR A 755 -0.48 -3.87 -22.22
CA THR A 755 -0.91 -4.50 -23.47
C THR A 755 -0.24 -5.85 -23.66
N LEU A 756 -1.03 -6.94 -23.66
CA LEU A 756 -0.53 -8.29 -23.93
C LEU A 756 -0.05 -8.41 -25.38
N ILE A 757 1.22 -8.77 -25.59
CA ILE A 757 1.83 -8.99 -26.90
C ILE A 757 1.70 -10.45 -27.32
N ASP A 758 2.16 -11.37 -26.45
CA ASP A 758 2.13 -12.81 -26.72
C ASP A 758 2.03 -13.63 -25.43
N GLN A 759 1.54 -14.87 -25.55
CA GLN A 759 1.40 -15.82 -24.45
C GLN A 759 1.85 -17.23 -24.86
N PHE A 760 2.97 -17.67 -24.28
CA PHE A 760 3.58 -18.96 -24.53
C PHE A 760 3.14 -20.00 -23.51
N GLU A 761 2.71 -21.18 -23.97
CA GLU A 761 2.68 -22.35 -23.09
C GLU A 761 4.11 -22.83 -22.82
N MET A 762 4.41 -23.24 -21.58
CA MET A 762 5.73 -23.83 -21.26
C MET A 762 6.04 -25.09 -22.10
N GLN A 763 5.00 -25.78 -22.61
CA GLN A 763 5.14 -26.91 -23.55
C GLN A 763 5.49 -26.50 -24.98
N GLN A 764 5.30 -25.23 -25.37
CA GLN A 764 5.77 -24.70 -26.65
C GLN A 764 7.25 -24.33 -26.52
N LEU A 765 7.62 -23.64 -25.43
CA LEU A 765 9.00 -23.23 -25.16
C LEU A 765 9.99 -24.41 -25.13
N THR A 766 9.62 -25.58 -24.61
CA THR A 766 10.49 -26.79 -24.64
C THR A 766 10.78 -27.35 -26.04
N LYS A 767 10.09 -26.88 -27.09
CA LYS A 767 10.30 -27.30 -28.48
C LYS A 767 11.26 -26.38 -29.25
N LEU A 768 11.51 -25.16 -28.76
CA LEU A 768 12.45 -24.22 -29.37
C LEU A 768 13.85 -24.82 -29.39
N GLN A 769 14.63 -24.59 -30.45
CA GLN A 769 16.02 -25.04 -30.57
C GLN A 769 16.83 -23.96 -31.29
N ALA A 770 17.97 -23.57 -30.72
CA ALA A 770 19.04 -22.83 -31.41
C ALA A 770 20.36 -23.62 -31.33
N ASN A 771 21.34 -23.25 -32.13
CA ASN A 771 22.71 -23.72 -31.93
C ASN A 771 23.30 -23.06 -30.67
N ILE A 772 24.17 -23.78 -29.95
CA ILE A 772 24.94 -23.18 -28.86
C ILE A 772 25.85 -22.08 -29.46
N PRO A 773 25.75 -20.82 -29.02
CA PRO A 773 26.51 -19.71 -29.56
C PRO A 773 28.01 -19.84 -29.25
N LYS A 774 28.84 -19.23 -30.09
CA LYS A 774 30.26 -19.03 -29.74
C LYS A 774 30.36 -17.92 -28.70
N SER A 775 31.13 -18.17 -27.64
CA SER A 775 31.38 -17.21 -26.57
C SER A 775 32.77 -16.58 -26.67
N GLU A 776 32.86 -15.26 -26.60
CA GLU A 776 34.10 -14.49 -26.47
C GLU A 776 34.11 -13.75 -25.11
N ASP A 777 35.29 -13.55 -24.52
CA ASP A 777 35.44 -12.80 -23.28
C ASP A 777 35.85 -11.35 -23.64
N ILE A 778 35.10 -10.35 -23.17
CA ILE A 778 35.41 -8.93 -23.42
C ILE A 778 36.23 -8.35 -22.25
N LYS A 779 35.70 -8.45 -21.03
CA LYS A 779 36.25 -7.80 -19.83
C LYS A 779 36.15 -8.73 -18.63
N TRP A 780 37.09 -8.60 -17.70
CA TRP A 780 37.09 -9.30 -16.42
C TRP A 780 37.40 -8.31 -15.29
N CYS A 781 36.63 -8.38 -14.21
CA CYS A 781 36.65 -7.42 -13.10
C CYS A 781 36.66 -8.16 -11.75
N GLY A 782 37.38 -7.66 -10.73
CA GLY A 782 37.37 -8.21 -9.36
C GLY A 782 38.52 -9.16 -9.01
N GLU A 783 38.29 -10.14 -8.10
CA GLU A 783 39.33 -11.09 -7.67
C GLU A 783 38.83 -12.52 -7.33
N LEU A 784 39.56 -13.53 -7.81
CA LEU A 784 39.33 -14.94 -7.50
C LEU A 784 40.33 -15.47 -6.49
N ARG A 785 39.84 -16.11 -5.42
CA ARG A 785 40.66 -16.82 -4.43
C ARG A 785 40.68 -18.33 -4.68
N GLU A 786 41.71 -19.00 -4.15
CA GLU A 786 41.89 -20.44 -4.27
C GLU A 786 40.78 -21.22 -3.52
N TYR A 787 40.12 -22.14 -4.22
CA TYR A 787 39.15 -23.06 -3.60
C TYR A 787 39.85 -24.06 -2.65
N ASP A 788 39.37 -24.20 -1.42
CA ASP A 788 39.92 -25.17 -0.47
C ASP A 788 39.46 -26.61 -0.76
N SER A 789 40.34 -27.36 -1.43
CA SER A 789 40.20 -28.79 -1.69
C SER A 789 40.14 -29.69 -0.44
N ALA A 790 40.34 -29.17 0.77
CA ALA A 790 40.06 -29.93 1.99
C ALA A 790 38.55 -30.19 2.17
N LEU A 791 37.70 -29.25 1.75
CA LEU A 791 36.23 -29.34 1.90
C LEU A 791 35.62 -30.42 1.00
N ASP A 792 36.27 -30.77 -0.12
CA ASP A 792 35.93 -31.93 -0.96
C ASP A 792 36.02 -33.27 -0.19
N ARG A 793 36.64 -33.30 1.00
CA ARG A 793 36.81 -34.49 1.85
C ARG A 793 35.81 -34.60 3.00
N ILE A 794 34.87 -33.65 3.12
CA ILE A 794 33.85 -33.66 4.17
C ILE A 794 32.90 -34.87 4.02
N THR A 795 32.54 -35.46 5.16
CA THR A 795 31.60 -36.58 5.32
C THR A 795 30.56 -36.24 6.38
N SER A 796 29.48 -37.02 6.50
CA SER A 796 28.46 -36.81 7.53
C SER A 796 29.02 -36.74 8.96
N ARG A 797 30.13 -37.44 9.23
CA ARG A 797 30.78 -37.55 10.55
C ARG A 797 31.89 -36.51 10.78
N SER A 798 32.40 -35.93 9.71
CA SER A 798 33.44 -34.89 9.71
C SER A 798 32.91 -33.61 9.07
N ASN A 799 31.66 -33.28 9.40
CA ASN A 799 31.00 -32.06 8.96
C ASN A 799 31.64 -30.83 9.60
N THR A 800 31.54 -29.68 8.95
CA THR A 800 31.94 -28.39 9.51
C THR A 800 30.73 -27.47 9.64
N ARG A 801 30.76 -26.54 10.60
CA ARG A 801 29.73 -25.51 10.75
C ARG A 801 29.81 -24.53 9.59
N VAL A 802 28.68 -24.03 9.11
CA VAL A 802 28.66 -22.87 8.21
C VAL A 802 29.05 -21.62 9.00
N HIS A 803 30.06 -20.90 8.53
CA HIS A 803 30.45 -19.62 9.11
C HIS A 803 29.61 -18.49 8.50
N ARG A 804 29.37 -17.43 9.28
CA ARG A 804 28.78 -16.20 8.76
C ARG A 804 29.89 -15.26 8.27
N TYR A 805 29.60 -14.58 7.18
CA TYR A 805 30.46 -13.59 6.52
C TYR A 805 29.74 -12.25 6.45
N ASP A 806 29.24 -11.82 7.61
CA ASP A 806 28.56 -10.54 7.83
C ASP A 806 29.53 -9.33 7.67
N ASP A 807 30.79 -9.57 7.29
CA ASP A 807 31.83 -8.58 6.93
C ASP A 807 32.04 -8.44 5.40
N ARG A 808 31.11 -8.97 4.58
CA ARG A 808 31.22 -9.06 3.11
C ARG A 808 30.03 -8.44 2.39
N ASP A 809 30.33 -7.59 1.43
CA ASP A 809 29.34 -6.95 0.57
C ASP A 809 29.03 -7.86 -0.64
N PHE A 810 27.77 -8.25 -0.80
CA PHE A 810 27.28 -9.04 -1.93
C PHE A 810 26.42 -8.16 -2.84
N TYR A 811 26.86 -7.98 -4.09
CA TYR A 811 26.25 -7.02 -5.03
C TYR A 811 25.27 -7.72 -5.97
N TYR A 812 24.03 -7.23 -5.98
CA TYR A 812 22.93 -7.74 -6.82
C TYR A 812 22.51 -6.77 -7.93
N VAL A 813 23.38 -5.83 -8.31
CA VAL A 813 23.18 -4.82 -9.38
C VAL A 813 22.58 -5.44 -10.64
N THR A 814 21.65 -4.76 -11.29
CA THR A 814 20.92 -5.30 -12.44
C THR A 814 21.71 -5.19 -13.78
N THR A 815 21.05 -5.05 -14.94
CA THR A 815 21.69 -4.94 -16.27
C THR A 815 21.88 -3.48 -16.69
N THR A 816 20.89 -2.60 -16.46
CA THR A 816 21.00 -1.15 -16.72
C THR A 816 22.09 -0.50 -15.87
N ASP A 817 22.08 -0.80 -14.57
CA ASP A 817 22.88 -0.15 -13.54
C ASP A 817 24.34 -0.63 -13.50
N ASP A 818 24.74 -1.45 -14.47
CA ASP A 818 26.09 -1.97 -14.58
C ASP A 818 26.91 -1.07 -15.53
N PRO A 819 27.80 -0.20 -15.01
CA PRO A 819 28.55 0.76 -15.84
C PRO A 819 29.50 0.08 -16.84
N VAL A 820 29.78 -1.22 -16.67
CA VAL A 820 30.51 -1.99 -17.68
C VAL A 820 29.58 -2.44 -18.80
N ILE A 821 28.33 -2.81 -18.52
CA ILE A 821 27.33 -3.10 -19.56
C ILE A 821 26.98 -1.82 -20.32
N GLU A 822 26.74 -0.72 -19.61
CA GLU A 822 26.45 0.58 -20.19
C GLU A 822 27.57 1.03 -21.15
N GLY A 823 28.82 1.03 -20.70
CA GLY A 823 29.98 1.34 -21.54
C GLY A 823 30.19 0.37 -22.73
N LEU A 824 29.74 -0.88 -22.64
CA LEU A 824 29.75 -1.83 -23.76
C LEU A 824 28.57 -1.61 -24.74
N ALA A 825 27.44 -1.10 -24.26
CA ALA A 825 26.29 -0.70 -25.06
C ALA A 825 26.59 0.59 -25.85
N GLN A 826 27.16 1.62 -25.21
CA GLN A 826 27.65 2.83 -25.87
C GLN A 826 28.66 2.52 -27.00
N GLN A 827 29.52 1.50 -26.81
CA GLN A 827 30.47 1.02 -27.82
C GLN A 827 29.82 0.19 -28.95
N GLY A 828 28.52 -0.10 -28.90
CA GLY A 828 27.83 -0.92 -29.90
C GLY A 828 28.28 -2.39 -29.91
N GLN A 829 28.77 -2.93 -28.79
CA GLN A 829 29.38 -4.26 -28.75
C GLN A 829 28.38 -5.41 -28.96
N ALA A 830 27.09 -5.17 -28.71
CA ALA A 830 26.00 -6.13 -28.88
C ALA A 830 24.67 -5.40 -29.12
N THR A 831 23.63 -6.17 -29.48
CA THR A 831 22.25 -5.67 -29.60
C THR A 831 21.34 -6.18 -28.48
N VAL A 832 21.86 -7.03 -27.59
CA VAL A 832 21.16 -7.54 -26.41
C VAL A 832 22.11 -7.56 -25.21
N PHE A 833 21.65 -7.15 -24.04
CA PHE A 833 22.41 -7.11 -22.79
C PHE A 833 21.62 -7.75 -21.63
N ALA A 834 22.31 -8.42 -20.70
CA ALA A 834 21.70 -9.08 -19.53
C ALA A 834 22.73 -9.44 -18.44
N THR A 835 22.26 -9.87 -17.27
CA THR A 835 23.05 -10.63 -16.28
C THR A 835 22.84 -12.15 -16.41
N ASP A 836 23.78 -12.96 -15.89
CA ASP A 836 23.61 -14.42 -15.90
C ASP A 836 22.48 -14.92 -14.97
N ALA A 837 22.11 -14.14 -13.94
CA ALA A 837 20.96 -14.43 -13.08
C ALA A 837 19.65 -14.37 -13.89
N ILE A 838 19.50 -13.34 -14.74
CA ILE A 838 18.34 -13.12 -15.60
C ILE A 838 18.31 -14.15 -16.74
N LEU A 839 19.42 -14.29 -17.48
CA LEU A 839 19.52 -15.27 -18.56
C LEU A 839 19.32 -16.71 -18.09
N SER A 840 19.91 -17.10 -16.95
CA SER A 840 19.75 -18.45 -16.41
C SER A 840 18.31 -18.73 -15.99
N HIS A 841 17.55 -17.72 -15.55
CA HIS A 841 16.13 -17.86 -15.26
C HIS A 841 15.33 -18.08 -16.55
N LEU A 842 15.52 -17.24 -17.57
CA LEU A 842 14.87 -17.42 -18.89
C LEU A 842 15.24 -18.76 -19.54
N MET A 843 16.50 -19.18 -19.45
CA MET A 843 16.96 -20.49 -19.92
C MET A 843 16.31 -21.68 -19.19
N ALA A 844 15.97 -21.52 -17.90
CA ALA A 844 15.37 -22.56 -17.06
C ALA A 844 13.84 -22.44 -16.92
N CYS A 845 13.21 -21.43 -17.52
CA CYS A 845 11.83 -20.98 -17.23
C CYS A 845 10.78 -22.09 -17.31
N THR A 846 10.97 -23.06 -18.21
CA THR A 846 10.11 -24.24 -18.41
C THR A 846 10.01 -25.18 -17.19
N ARG A 847 10.81 -24.94 -16.15
CA ARG A 847 10.77 -25.65 -14.85
C ARG A 847 10.14 -24.85 -13.71
N SER A 848 9.78 -23.59 -13.95
CA SER A 848 9.21 -22.72 -12.91
C SER A 848 7.79 -23.13 -12.52
N VAL A 849 7.54 -23.12 -11.22
CA VAL A 849 6.22 -23.38 -10.60
C VAL A 849 5.81 -22.17 -9.77
N PHE A 850 6.74 -21.46 -9.15
CA PHE A 850 6.47 -20.16 -8.52
C PHE A 850 6.42 -19.05 -9.59
N PRO A 851 5.65 -17.97 -9.37
CA PRO A 851 5.64 -16.81 -10.27
C PRO A 851 7.01 -16.12 -10.30
N TRP A 852 7.26 -15.39 -11.37
CA TRP A 852 8.40 -14.48 -11.52
C TRP A 852 8.10 -13.52 -12.68
N ASP A 853 8.75 -12.37 -12.65
CA ASP A 853 8.78 -11.38 -13.73
C ASP A 853 10.22 -10.94 -14.01
N ILE A 854 10.44 -10.51 -15.25
CA ILE A 854 11.68 -9.98 -15.82
C ILE A 854 11.27 -8.78 -16.68
N VAL A 855 11.90 -7.64 -16.44
CA VAL A 855 11.70 -6.43 -17.26
C VAL A 855 12.53 -6.57 -18.54
N ALA A 856 12.09 -5.95 -19.63
CA ALA A 856 12.95 -5.74 -20.78
C ALA A 856 12.73 -4.34 -21.36
N GLN A 857 13.80 -3.64 -21.71
CA GLN A 857 13.74 -2.29 -22.28
C GLN A 857 14.28 -2.32 -23.71
N ARG A 858 13.51 -1.78 -24.65
CA ARG A 858 13.85 -1.63 -26.07
C ARG A 858 14.25 -0.19 -26.31
N VAL A 859 15.53 0.05 -26.56
CA VAL A 859 16.11 1.39 -26.74
C VAL A 859 17.01 1.40 -27.97
N ASN A 860 16.73 2.27 -28.93
CA ASN A 860 17.31 2.24 -30.28
C ASN A 860 17.30 0.80 -30.84
N ASN A 861 18.43 0.32 -31.39
CA ASN A 861 18.59 -1.07 -31.81
C ASN A 861 19.16 -2.01 -30.74
N MET A 862 18.98 -1.70 -29.45
CA MET A 862 19.39 -2.54 -28.32
C MET A 862 18.18 -3.07 -27.52
N VAL A 863 18.38 -4.17 -26.79
CA VAL A 863 17.43 -4.72 -25.80
C VAL A 863 18.20 -5.04 -24.52
N PHE A 864 17.72 -4.52 -23.40
CA PHE A 864 18.25 -4.83 -22.06
C PHE A 864 17.25 -5.75 -21.36
N PHE A 865 17.68 -6.92 -20.89
CA PHE A 865 16.88 -7.78 -20.01
C PHE A 865 17.24 -7.49 -18.56
N ASP A 866 16.24 -7.14 -17.76
CA ASP A 866 16.42 -6.51 -16.46
C ASP A 866 15.48 -7.09 -15.38
N LYS A 867 15.61 -6.67 -14.13
CA LYS A 867 14.82 -7.11 -12.97
C LYS A 867 14.53 -5.91 -12.06
N ARG A 868 13.43 -5.95 -11.31
CA ARG A 868 13.11 -4.90 -10.33
C ARG A 868 13.87 -5.13 -9.03
N ASP A 869 14.31 -4.08 -8.37
CA ASP A 869 15.09 -4.19 -7.13
C ASP A 869 14.24 -4.60 -5.92
N GLU A 870 12.97 -4.20 -5.87
CA GLU A 870 11.97 -4.74 -4.93
C GLU A 870 11.70 -6.26 -5.11
N SER A 871 12.15 -6.88 -6.20
CA SER A 871 11.74 -8.25 -6.52
C SER A 871 12.55 -9.31 -5.77
N ASN A 872 11.86 -10.36 -5.31
CA ASN A 872 12.47 -11.56 -4.71
C ASN A 872 13.27 -12.44 -5.73
N PHE A 873 13.73 -11.87 -6.86
CA PHE A 873 14.29 -12.60 -8.00
C PHE A 873 15.61 -13.33 -7.71
N ASP A 874 16.44 -12.74 -6.86
CA ASP A 874 17.72 -13.31 -6.41
C ASP A 874 17.57 -14.32 -5.26
N LEU A 875 16.37 -14.43 -4.67
CA LEU A 875 16.12 -15.37 -3.59
C LEU A 875 16.02 -16.82 -4.08
N LEU A 876 16.59 -17.75 -3.32
CA LEU A 876 16.75 -19.14 -3.72
C LEU A 876 15.57 -20.03 -3.29
N THR A 877 14.57 -20.18 -4.16
CA THR A 877 13.37 -21.01 -3.91
C THR A 877 13.69 -22.38 -3.29
N VAL A 878 12.88 -22.82 -2.31
CA VAL A 878 13.10 -24.08 -1.59
C VAL A 878 11.92 -25.02 -1.80
N ASN A 879 12.21 -26.20 -2.35
CA ASN A 879 11.25 -27.28 -2.61
C ASN A 879 10.07 -26.88 -3.53
N GLU A 880 10.26 -25.86 -4.38
CA GLU A 880 9.31 -25.33 -5.37
C GLU A 880 8.68 -26.42 -6.26
N ASN A 881 9.48 -27.40 -6.71
CA ASN A 881 9.05 -28.49 -7.58
C ASN A 881 8.70 -29.77 -6.79
N ALA A 882 8.60 -29.71 -5.47
CA ALA A 882 8.14 -30.84 -4.66
C ALA A 882 6.69 -31.23 -5.04
N THR A 883 6.29 -32.43 -4.65
CA THR A 883 4.92 -32.90 -4.93
C THR A 883 3.91 -32.17 -4.05
N ASP A 884 4.32 -31.92 -2.82
CA ASP A 884 3.65 -31.08 -1.85
C ASP A 884 4.71 -30.03 -1.45
N PRO A 885 4.67 -28.78 -1.94
CA PRO A 885 5.65 -27.74 -1.61
C PRO A 885 5.48 -27.23 -0.16
N PRO A 886 6.40 -26.40 0.38
CA PRO A 886 6.18 -25.74 1.66
C PRO A 886 4.95 -24.82 1.62
N THR A 887 4.03 -25.02 2.55
CA THR A 887 2.74 -24.30 2.66
C THR A 887 2.41 -24.12 4.14
N GLN A 888 3.21 -23.33 4.84
CA GLN A 888 2.82 -22.86 6.17
C GLN A 888 1.88 -21.66 5.95
N ASP A 889 0.73 -21.64 6.60
CA ASP A 889 -0.22 -20.52 6.49
C ASP A 889 0.21 -19.31 7.35
N ASP A 890 1.21 -19.51 8.22
CA ASP A 890 1.83 -18.55 9.13
C ASP A 890 3.11 -17.95 8.49
N PRO A 891 3.15 -16.64 8.18
CA PRO A 891 4.33 -15.95 7.61
C PRO A 891 5.53 -15.81 8.55
N GLU A 892 5.33 -15.94 9.86
CA GLU A 892 6.41 -15.93 10.85
C GLU A 892 7.07 -17.30 11.00
N HIS A 893 6.37 -18.37 10.64
CA HIS A 893 6.89 -19.73 10.76
C HIS A 893 8.22 -19.90 10.01
N MET A 894 9.23 -20.42 10.69
CA MET A 894 10.60 -20.67 10.17
C MET A 894 10.70 -21.60 8.93
N ASN A 895 9.57 -22.08 8.42
CA ASN A 895 9.44 -22.93 7.24
C ASN A 895 8.44 -22.37 6.20
N HIS A 896 8.02 -21.09 6.33
CA HIS A 896 7.32 -20.35 5.29
C HIS A 896 8.21 -20.24 4.04
N PRO A 897 7.67 -20.27 2.80
CA PRO A 897 8.47 -20.22 1.58
C PRO A 897 9.52 -19.10 1.53
N ASP A 898 9.17 -17.90 2.00
CA ASP A 898 10.07 -16.73 1.93
C ASP A 898 11.16 -16.80 3.00
N ARG A 899 10.80 -17.18 4.22
CA ARG A 899 11.75 -17.43 5.32
C ARG A 899 12.77 -18.52 4.94
N LEU A 900 12.32 -19.58 4.25
CA LEU A 900 13.20 -20.62 3.68
C LEU A 900 14.06 -20.12 2.52
N SER A 901 13.56 -19.20 1.70
CA SER A 901 14.30 -18.65 0.55
C SER A 901 15.37 -17.67 1.00
N LEU A 902 15.09 -16.83 2.00
CA LEU A 902 16.09 -16.00 2.71
C LEU A 902 17.18 -16.87 3.35
N GLU A 903 16.78 -17.93 4.09
CA GLU A 903 17.74 -18.88 4.67
C GLU A 903 18.61 -19.55 3.60
N ALA A 904 18.03 -19.96 2.47
CA ALA A 904 18.76 -20.59 1.36
C ALA A 904 19.76 -19.64 0.70
N THR A 905 19.39 -18.37 0.48
CA THR A 905 20.28 -17.32 -0.04
C THR A 905 21.44 -17.07 0.92
N MET A 906 21.16 -16.87 2.20
CA MET A 906 22.17 -16.70 3.25
C MET A 906 23.12 -17.91 3.32
N ILE A 907 22.61 -19.14 3.24
CA ILE A 907 23.44 -20.36 3.21
C ILE A 907 24.35 -20.36 1.97
N ASN A 908 23.85 -19.96 0.80
CA ASN A 908 24.59 -19.96 -0.45
C ASN A 908 25.70 -18.89 -0.48
N GLN A 909 25.38 -17.66 -0.07
CA GLN A 909 26.33 -16.56 0.14
C GLN A 909 27.49 -17.02 1.06
N ASN A 910 27.14 -17.50 2.26
CA ASN A 910 28.13 -17.92 3.26
C ASN A 910 28.99 -19.10 2.79
N LEU A 911 28.41 -20.11 2.14
CA LEU A 911 29.19 -21.21 1.58
C LEU A 911 30.16 -20.72 0.49
N SER A 912 29.75 -19.78 -0.37
CA SER A 912 30.60 -19.25 -1.45
C SER A 912 31.92 -18.65 -0.93
N GLN A 913 31.88 -18.03 0.25
CA GLN A 913 33.06 -17.43 0.90
C GLN A 913 33.79 -18.43 1.80
N GLN A 914 33.08 -19.36 2.45
CA GLN A 914 33.69 -20.40 3.26
C GLN A 914 34.52 -21.40 2.46
N VAL A 915 34.23 -21.61 1.17
CA VAL A 915 35.05 -22.49 0.31
C VAL A 915 36.38 -21.86 -0.13
N LEU A 916 36.70 -20.64 0.30
CA LEU A 916 37.90 -19.93 -0.09
C LEU A 916 39.02 -20.14 0.95
N LYS A 917 40.18 -20.56 0.47
CA LYS A 917 41.36 -20.89 1.27
C LYS A 917 41.99 -19.61 1.84
N SER A 918 42.15 -19.55 3.16
CA SER A 918 42.73 -18.40 3.87
C SER A 918 44.17 -18.66 4.36
N GLY A 919 44.96 -17.58 4.46
CA GLY A 919 46.31 -17.59 5.04
C GLY A 919 47.48 -17.65 4.03
N ASN A 920 48.70 -17.61 4.57
CA ASN A 920 49.94 -17.54 3.79
C ASN A 920 50.11 -18.78 2.89
N GLY A 921 50.10 -18.57 1.57
CA GLY A 921 50.20 -19.64 0.56
C GLY A 921 48.87 -20.00 -0.12
N ALA A 922 47.79 -19.26 0.11
CA ALA A 922 46.62 -19.25 -0.77
C ALA A 922 46.93 -18.46 -2.06
N PHE A 923 46.51 -18.99 -3.22
CA PHE A 923 46.59 -18.27 -4.49
C PHE A 923 45.43 -17.26 -4.64
N TYR A 924 45.75 -16.06 -5.13
CA TYR A 924 44.77 -15.05 -5.53
C TYR A 924 45.02 -14.63 -6.99
N LYS A 925 43.94 -14.38 -7.73
CA LYS A 925 43.95 -13.77 -9.07
C LYS A 925 43.12 -12.49 -9.01
N LYS A 926 43.76 -11.37 -8.72
CA LYS A 926 43.20 -10.05 -9.07
C LYS A 926 43.22 -9.92 -10.60
N PHE A 927 42.20 -9.27 -11.17
CA PHE A 927 42.17 -8.89 -12.58
C PHE A 927 42.70 -7.46 -12.77
N ASP A 928 42.83 -7.03 -14.01
CA ASP A 928 43.33 -5.69 -14.34
C ASP A 928 42.38 -4.58 -13.83
N GLU A 929 41.10 -4.92 -13.68
CA GLU A 929 40.01 -4.04 -13.26
C GLU A 929 39.47 -4.47 -11.87
N ALA A 930 39.05 -3.48 -11.06
CA ALA A 930 38.47 -3.71 -9.73
C ALA A 930 37.05 -4.33 -9.80
N ASN A 931 36.40 -4.58 -8.66
CA ASN A 931 34.95 -4.81 -8.65
C ASN A 931 34.28 -3.47 -9.03
N PRO A 932 33.47 -3.38 -10.11
CA PRO A 932 32.91 -2.11 -10.59
C PRO A 932 31.83 -1.55 -9.67
N PHE A 933 31.33 -2.34 -8.70
CA PHE A 933 30.24 -1.95 -7.79
C PHE A 933 30.74 -1.60 -6.37
N ALA A 934 32.04 -1.73 -6.09
CA ALA A 934 32.59 -1.56 -4.74
C ALA A 934 33.20 -0.17 -4.54
N SER A 935 32.64 0.59 -3.59
CA SER A 935 33.14 1.91 -3.17
C SER A 935 34.49 1.82 -2.43
N GLU A 936 35.20 2.95 -2.32
CA GLU A 936 36.51 2.98 -1.69
C GLU A 936 36.42 2.66 -0.18
N GLY A 937 37.11 1.58 0.23
CA GLY A 937 37.06 1.04 1.60
C GLY A 937 36.07 -0.11 1.82
N ALA A 938 35.19 -0.41 0.86
CA ALA A 938 34.29 -1.56 0.91
C ALA A 938 35.04 -2.91 0.98
N LYS A 939 34.34 -3.96 1.42
CA LYS A 939 34.84 -5.34 1.59
C LYS A 939 34.03 -6.32 0.74
N PRO A 940 34.10 -6.21 -0.61
CA PRO A 940 33.37 -7.12 -1.48
C PRO A 940 33.61 -8.59 -1.13
N ALA A 941 32.54 -9.38 -1.26
CA ALA A 941 32.63 -10.83 -1.36
C ALA A 941 33.62 -11.20 -2.48
N SER A 942 34.47 -12.20 -2.24
CA SER A 942 35.45 -12.61 -3.26
C SER A 942 34.75 -13.35 -4.38
N GLY A 943 34.97 -12.84 -5.58
CA GLY A 943 34.43 -13.27 -6.86
C GLY A 943 34.94 -12.34 -7.96
N ALA A 944 34.73 -12.74 -9.21
CA ALA A 944 35.06 -11.93 -10.38
C ALA A 944 33.92 -11.97 -11.40
N TYR A 945 33.62 -10.79 -11.95
CA TYR A 945 32.66 -10.62 -13.03
C TYR A 945 33.37 -10.79 -14.37
N ARG A 946 32.74 -11.57 -15.26
CA ARG A 946 33.24 -11.96 -16.57
C ARG A 946 32.22 -11.54 -17.61
N TYR A 947 32.53 -10.50 -18.38
CA TYR A 947 31.66 -9.96 -19.41
C TYR A 947 31.91 -10.69 -20.72
N ARG A 948 30.88 -11.35 -21.26
CA ARG A 948 31.02 -12.30 -22.37
C ARG A 948 30.06 -11.99 -23.50
N LYS A 949 30.56 -12.06 -24.73
CA LYS A 949 29.78 -11.90 -25.98
C LYS A 949 29.38 -13.26 -26.52
N PHE A 950 28.14 -13.39 -27.01
CA PHE A 950 27.57 -14.59 -27.59
C PHE A 950 26.94 -14.28 -28.96
N ASP A 951 27.43 -14.94 -30.01
CA ASP A 951 26.88 -14.86 -31.37
C ASP A 951 25.67 -15.81 -31.51
N LEU A 952 24.45 -15.26 -31.50
CA LEU A 952 23.19 -15.99 -31.65
C LEU A 952 22.82 -16.23 -33.12
N GLY A 953 23.67 -15.84 -34.08
CA GLY A 953 23.41 -15.90 -35.52
C GLY A 953 22.40 -14.85 -35.98
N SER A 954 22.14 -14.77 -37.29
CA SER A 954 21.31 -13.71 -37.91
C SER A 954 21.83 -12.26 -37.74
N GLY A 955 23.05 -12.08 -37.21
CA GLY A 955 23.59 -10.76 -36.80
C GLY A 955 23.28 -10.40 -35.34
N LEU A 956 22.47 -11.21 -34.65
CA LEU A 956 22.10 -11.02 -33.25
C LEU A 956 23.28 -11.32 -32.32
N ASN A 957 23.70 -10.31 -31.55
CA ASN A 957 24.79 -10.42 -30.59
C ASN A 957 24.25 -10.13 -29.18
N LEU A 958 24.55 -11.00 -28.23
CA LEU A 958 24.23 -10.86 -26.81
C LEU A 958 25.52 -10.63 -26.00
N VAL A 959 25.50 -9.70 -25.04
CA VAL A 959 26.52 -9.58 -23.99
C VAL A 959 25.89 -9.91 -22.64
N ALA A 960 26.63 -10.63 -21.79
CA ALA A 960 26.21 -10.94 -20.44
C ALA A 960 27.30 -10.73 -19.39
N ARG A 961 26.96 -10.10 -18.25
CA ARG A 961 27.76 -10.21 -17.02
C ARG A 961 27.57 -11.62 -16.44
N CYS A 962 28.65 -12.37 -16.30
CA CYS A 962 28.63 -13.69 -15.69
C CYS A 962 29.52 -13.75 -14.44
N GLU A 963 29.18 -14.56 -13.45
CA GLU A 963 29.94 -14.65 -12.20
C GLU A 963 30.84 -15.89 -12.09
N VAL A 964 32.05 -15.68 -11.55
CA VAL A 964 32.95 -16.75 -11.13
C VAL A 964 33.35 -16.49 -9.68
N GLN A 965 33.13 -17.46 -8.79
CA GLN A 965 33.38 -17.28 -7.36
C GLN A 965 34.79 -17.68 -6.92
N SER A 966 35.42 -18.69 -7.55
CA SER A 966 36.72 -19.21 -7.12
C SER A 966 37.57 -19.83 -8.23
N VAL A 967 38.81 -20.17 -7.92
CA VAL A 967 39.75 -20.85 -8.83
C VAL A 967 40.42 -22.05 -8.13
N ALA A 968 40.48 -23.21 -8.80
CA ALA A 968 41.13 -24.41 -8.28
C ALA A 968 42.42 -24.75 -9.08
N LEU A 969 43.45 -25.26 -8.38
CA LEU A 969 44.69 -25.73 -8.99
C LEU A 969 44.66 -27.26 -9.18
N LYS A 970 44.21 -27.72 -10.34
CA LYS A 970 44.04 -29.14 -10.67
C LYS A 970 45.13 -29.59 -11.64
N LYS A 971 46.02 -30.49 -11.18
CA LYS A 971 47.17 -31.02 -11.96
C LYS A 971 48.05 -29.91 -12.59
N GLY A 972 48.27 -28.82 -11.86
CA GLY A 972 49.07 -27.67 -12.31
C GLY A 972 48.37 -26.70 -13.28
N LYS A 973 47.11 -26.98 -13.68
CA LYS A 973 46.27 -26.02 -14.40
C LYS A 973 45.34 -25.30 -13.42
N LYS A 974 45.15 -24.00 -13.64
CA LYS A 974 44.06 -23.23 -13.02
C LYS A 974 42.75 -23.60 -13.71
N GLN A 975 41.70 -23.84 -12.93
CA GLN A 975 40.35 -24.13 -13.39
C GLN A 975 39.39 -23.18 -12.67
N TYR A 976 38.43 -22.61 -13.39
CA TYR A 976 37.43 -21.72 -12.80
C TYR A 976 36.33 -22.55 -12.12
N VAL A 977 35.87 -22.10 -10.95
CA VAL A 977 34.97 -22.86 -10.09
C VAL A 977 33.86 -21.99 -9.50
N SER A 978 32.62 -22.33 -9.82
CA SER A 978 31.42 -21.79 -9.18
C SER A 978 30.89 -22.74 -8.11
N THR A 979 30.40 -22.21 -6.99
CA THR A 979 29.92 -23.00 -5.85
C THR A 979 28.50 -22.60 -5.46
N TYR A 980 27.64 -23.61 -5.28
CA TYR A 980 26.24 -23.45 -4.91
C TYR A 980 25.88 -24.37 -3.73
N ALA A 981 24.91 -23.97 -2.90
CA ALA A 981 24.53 -24.67 -1.69
C ALA A 981 23.10 -25.24 -1.76
N LEU A 982 22.96 -26.56 -1.78
CA LEU A 982 21.70 -27.24 -1.52
C LEU A 982 21.44 -27.26 0.00
N ASN A 983 20.20 -26.96 0.42
CA ASN A 983 19.80 -26.83 1.82
C ASN A 983 18.76 -27.87 2.28
N GLU A 984 19.08 -28.65 3.33
CA GLU A 984 18.14 -29.52 4.07
C GLU A 984 17.65 -28.78 5.33
N TYR A 985 16.40 -28.30 5.31
CA TYR A 985 15.79 -27.61 6.45
C TYR A 985 15.08 -28.57 7.42
N ASP A 986 14.28 -29.53 6.91
CA ASP A 986 13.71 -30.62 7.71
C ASP A 986 13.96 -32.01 7.09
N PRO A 987 14.76 -32.89 7.74
CA PRO A 987 14.97 -34.27 7.31
C PRO A 987 13.71 -35.17 7.41
N LYS A 988 12.59 -34.65 7.91
CA LYS A 988 11.29 -35.34 7.98
C LYS A 988 10.26 -34.86 6.95
N PHE A 989 10.59 -33.83 6.16
CA PHE A 989 9.69 -33.27 5.14
C PHE A 989 9.10 -34.35 4.23
N PRO A 990 7.80 -34.30 3.86
CA PRO A 990 7.15 -35.34 3.06
C PRO A 990 7.91 -35.70 1.78
N GLY A 991 8.37 -36.95 1.71
CA GLY A 991 9.11 -37.48 0.57
C GLY A 991 10.58 -37.08 0.49
N SER A 992 11.15 -36.38 1.47
CA SER A 992 12.60 -36.12 1.53
C SER A 992 13.40 -37.39 1.88
N ILE A 993 14.72 -37.29 1.74
CA ILE A 993 15.69 -38.30 2.17
C ILE A 993 16.59 -37.62 3.20
N GLU A 994 16.71 -38.17 4.41
CA GLU A 994 17.57 -37.59 5.46
C GLU A 994 19.07 -37.66 5.09
N TRP A 995 19.70 -36.52 4.82
CA TRP A 995 21.05 -36.43 4.27
C TRP A 995 22.10 -37.00 5.23
N ARG A 996 22.02 -36.69 6.52
CA ARG A 996 22.97 -37.19 7.54
C ARG A 996 23.14 -38.71 7.56
N LYS A 997 22.08 -39.47 7.22
CA LYS A 997 22.13 -40.94 7.15
C LYS A 997 22.57 -41.49 5.79
N LYS A 998 22.65 -40.64 4.75
CA LYS A 998 22.66 -41.06 3.33
C LYS A 998 23.74 -40.42 2.47
N ILE A 999 24.29 -39.26 2.84
CA ILE A 999 25.24 -38.47 2.02
C ILE A 999 26.55 -39.21 1.70
N ASP A 1000 26.98 -40.13 2.56
CA ASP A 1000 28.22 -40.91 2.37
C ASP A 1000 28.02 -42.21 1.57
N SER A 1001 26.78 -42.67 1.38
CA SER A 1001 26.48 -44.00 0.81
C SER A 1001 25.49 -44.00 -0.35
N GLN A 1002 24.62 -42.99 -0.43
CA GLN A 1002 23.53 -42.86 -1.40
C GLN A 1002 23.41 -41.42 -1.92
N ARG A 1003 24.54 -40.71 -2.07
CA ARG A 1003 24.61 -39.31 -2.53
C ARG A 1003 23.84 -39.06 -3.85
N GLY A 1004 23.92 -39.98 -4.80
CA GLY A 1004 23.15 -39.91 -6.06
C GLY A 1004 21.63 -40.04 -5.88
N ALA A 1005 21.15 -40.66 -4.80
CA ALA A 1005 19.71 -40.71 -4.47
C ALA A 1005 19.22 -39.41 -3.83
N ILE A 1006 20.06 -38.75 -3.01
CA ILE A 1006 19.80 -37.39 -2.52
C ILE A 1006 19.75 -36.43 -3.70
N LEU A 1007 20.76 -36.44 -4.58
CA LEU A 1007 20.78 -35.63 -5.79
C LEU A 1007 19.53 -35.83 -6.66
N ALA A 1008 19.08 -37.08 -6.83
CA ALA A 1008 17.85 -37.36 -7.57
C ALA A 1008 16.57 -36.85 -6.87
N ASN A 1009 16.56 -36.77 -5.54
CA ASN A 1009 15.49 -36.13 -4.78
C ASN A 1009 15.51 -34.60 -4.98
N GLU A 1010 16.68 -33.97 -4.91
CA GLU A 1010 16.80 -32.53 -5.11
C GLU A 1010 16.56 -32.11 -6.56
N LEU A 1011 16.93 -32.93 -7.54
CA LEU A 1011 16.55 -32.70 -8.95
C LEU A 1011 15.06 -32.82 -9.22
N LYS A 1012 14.31 -33.52 -8.35
CA LYS A 1012 12.84 -33.53 -8.36
C LYS A 1012 12.28 -32.28 -7.68
N ASN A 1013 12.73 -31.96 -6.46
CA ASN A 1013 12.08 -30.95 -5.61
C ASN A 1013 12.59 -29.51 -5.83
N ASN A 1014 13.81 -29.35 -6.33
CA ASN A 1014 14.53 -28.08 -6.53
C ASN A 1014 15.04 -27.96 -7.98
N SER A 1015 14.19 -28.34 -8.96
CA SER A 1015 14.55 -28.52 -10.37
C SER A 1015 14.79 -27.22 -11.14
N LEU A 1016 14.07 -26.14 -10.82
CA LEU A 1016 14.36 -24.79 -11.35
C LEU A 1016 15.70 -24.28 -10.81
N LYS A 1017 15.88 -24.28 -9.48
CA LYS A 1017 17.10 -23.83 -8.81
C LYS A 1017 18.37 -24.51 -9.34
N LEU A 1018 18.36 -25.84 -9.46
CA LEU A 1018 19.48 -26.60 -10.03
C LEU A 1018 19.69 -26.32 -11.53
N ALA A 1019 18.64 -25.98 -12.29
CA ALA A 1019 18.79 -25.57 -13.68
C ALA A 1019 19.35 -24.14 -13.84
N LYS A 1020 18.90 -23.17 -13.04
CA LYS A 1020 19.47 -21.79 -12.99
C LYS A 1020 20.98 -21.86 -12.75
N TRP A 1021 21.44 -22.50 -11.67
CA TRP A 1021 22.87 -22.64 -11.36
C TRP A 1021 23.68 -23.36 -12.45
N THR A 1022 23.08 -24.35 -13.12
CA THR A 1022 23.76 -25.04 -14.24
C THR A 1022 23.89 -24.12 -15.46
N ALA A 1023 22.89 -23.30 -15.74
CA ALA A 1023 22.93 -22.31 -16.81
C ALA A 1023 23.91 -21.15 -16.49
N GLN A 1024 23.96 -20.65 -15.25
CA GLN A 1024 24.98 -19.67 -14.81
C GLN A 1024 26.39 -20.24 -15.01
N ALA A 1025 26.67 -21.45 -14.53
CA ALA A 1025 27.98 -22.09 -14.70
C ALA A 1025 28.37 -22.32 -16.18
N LEU A 1026 27.39 -22.52 -17.08
CA LEU A 1026 27.61 -22.58 -18.53
C LEU A 1026 27.87 -21.19 -19.15
N LEU A 1027 27.09 -20.17 -18.77
CA LEU A 1027 27.26 -18.79 -19.20
C LEU A 1027 28.62 -18.23 -18.77
N ALA A 1028 28.93 -18.33 -17.47
CA ALA A 1028 30.23 -18.00 -16.88
C ALA A 1028 31.38 -18.84 -17.42
N GLY A 1029 31.12 -19.96 -18.10
CA GLY A 1029 32.13 -20.79 -18.76
C GLY A 1029 33.15 -21.36 -17.79
N VAL A 1030 32.69 -21.88 -16.64
CA VAL A 1030 33.56 -22.48 -15.62
C VAL A 1030 33.84 -23.96 -15.89
N ASP A 1031 35.01 -24.43 -15.48
CA ASP A 1031 35.43 -25.83 -15.67
C ASP A 1031 34.59 -26.81 -14.84
N GLU A 1032 34.30 -26.40 -13.60
CA GLU A 1032 33.79 -27.24 -12.52
C GLU A 1032 32.77 -26.45 -11.68
N MET A 1033 31.57 -26.98 -11.50
CA MET A 1033 30.59 -26.49 -10.54
C MET A 1033 30.59 -27.38 -9.29
N LYS A 1034 30.57 -26.76 -8.11
CA LYS A 1034 30.50 -27.42 -6.81
C LYS A 1034 29.09 -27.32 -6.26
N LEU A 1035 28.52 -28.44 -5.83
CA LEU A 1035 27.31 -28.48 -5.00
C LEU A 1035 27.72 -28.87 -3.58
N GLY A 1036 27.50 -27.97 -2.62
CA GLY A 1036 27.57 -28.26 -1.20
C GLY A 1036 26.21 -28.76 -0.68
N TYR A 1037 26.24 -29.76 0.18
CA TYR A 1037 25.05 -30.30 0.86
C TYR A 1037 25.02 -29.78 2.29
N VAL A 1038 24.33 -28.66 2.51
CA VAL A 1038 24.20 -27.98 3.81
C VAL A 1038 22.90 -28.39 4.50
N SER A 1039 22.93 -28.58 5.82
CA SER A 1039 21.75 -28.95 6.61
C SER A 1039 21.69 -28.16 7.92
N ARG A 1040 20.49 -27.76 8.36
CA ARG A 1040 20.31 -27.16 9.70
C ARG A 1040 20.89 -28.08 10.77
N SER A 1041 21.67 -27.54 11.71
CA SER A 1041 22.30 -28.28 12.83
C SER A 1041 21.24 -29.01 13.67
N ASN A 1042 20.11 -28.35 13.89
CA ASN A 1042 18.88 -28.88 14.43
C ASN A 1042 17.75 -28.39 13.50
N PHE A 1043 16.84 -29.25 13.06
CA PHE A 1043 15.77 -28.88 12.11
C PHE A 1043 14.84 -27.75 12.61
N LYS A 1044 14.81 -27.53 13.94
CA LYS A 1044 14.11 -26.41 14.62
C LYS A 1044 14.94 -25.12 14.78
N ASP A 1045 16.14 -25.05 14.22
CA ASP A 1045 17.07 -23.92 14.35
C ASP A 1045 17.49 -23.45 12.95
N PRO A 1046 16.87 -22.38 12.42
CA PRO A 1046 17.20 -21.82 11.10
C PRO A 1046 18.48 -20.98 11.09
N TYR A 1047 19.15 -20.79 12.24
CA TYR A 1047 20.30 -19.89 12.38
C TYR A 1047 21.65 -20.61 12.43
N SER A 1048 21.64 -21.94 12.42
CA SER A 1048 22.82 -22.80 12.60
C SER A 1048 22.82 -23.95 11.60
N HIS A 1049 23.86 -24.03 10.78
CA HIS A 1049 23.97 -25.03 9.70
C HIS A 1049 25.32 -25.74 9.69
N VAL A 1050 25.36 -26.91 9.08
CA VAL A 1050 26.58 -27.71 8.84
C VAL A 1050 26.67 -28.18 7.40
N VAL A 1051 27.88 -28.14 6.83
CA VAL A 1051 28.20 -28.74 5.54
C VAL A 1051 28.40 -30.25 5.74
N LEU A 1052 27.53 -31.07 5.15
CA LEU A 1052 27.57 -32.54 5.24
C LEU A 1052 28.43 -33.20 4.16
N GLY A 1053 28.80 -32.45 3.12
CA GLY A 1053 29.71 -32.88 2.06
C GLY A 1053 29.66 -31.95 0.85
N MET A 1054 30.72 -32.00 0.03
CA MET A 1054 30.80 -31.30 -1.26
C MET A 1054 30.77 -32.32 -2.41
N GLN A 1055 30.37 -31.89 -3.61
CA GLN A 1055 30.48 -32.69 -4.83
C GLN A 1055 30.76 -31.79 -6.05
N SER A 1056 31.72 -32.20 -6.89
CA SER A 1056 32.05 -31.50 -8.13
C SER A 1056 31.40 -32.12 -9.36
N TYR A 1057 31.04 -31.29 -10.33
CA TYR A 1057 30.58 -31.69 -11.66
C TYR A 1057 31.19 -30.79 -12.72
N ASN A 1058 31.31 -31.27 -13.95
CA ASN A 1058 31.51 -30.39 -15.10
C ASN A 1058 30.13 -29.87 -15.58
N PRO A 1059 29.92 -28.54 -15.77
CA PRO A 1059 28.59 -27.99 -16.08
C PRO A 1059 27.89 -28.61 -17.29
N SER A 1060 28.58 -28.79 -18.42
CA SER A 1060 27.99 -29.38 -19.64
C SER A 1060 27.57 -30.84 -19.45
N THR A 1061 28.34 -31.58 -18.64
CA THR A 1061 28.02 -32.96 -18.26
C THR A 1061 26.82 -33.00 -17.30
N PHE A 1062 26.76 -32.05 -16.35
CA PHE A 1062 25.65 -31.95 -15.40
C PHE A 1062 24.34 -31.53 -16.08
N ALA A 1063 24.37 -30.55 -16.97
CA ALA A 1063 23.24 -30.16 -17.82
C ALA A 1063 22.58 -31.37 -18.49
N THR A 1064 23.40 -32.27 -19.06
CA THR A 1064 22.94 -33.53 -19.65
C THR A 1064 22.31 -34.47 -18.60
N GLN A 1065 22.89 -34.60 -17.40
CA GLN A 1065 22.35 -35.42 -16.31
C GLN A 1065 21.02 -34.90 -15.77
N ILE A 1066 20.83 -33.58 -15.72
CA ILE A 1066 19.60 -32.93 -15.22
C ILE A 1066 18.54 -32.70 -16.32
N ALA A 1067 18.78 -33.20 -17.54
CA ALA A 1067 17.96 -32.99 -18.74
C ALA A 1067 17.73 -31.52 -19.13
N LEU A 1068 18.73 -30.65 -18.92
CA LEU A 1068 18.76 -29.28 -19.41
C LEU A 1068 19.38 -29.25 -20.82
N ASN A 1069 18.54 -29.23 -21.85
CA ASN A 1069 18.99 -29.20 -23.24
C ASN A 1069 19.51 -27.80 -23.61
N GLN A 1070 20.82 -27.65 -23.77
CA GLN A 1070 21.48 -26.37 -24.10
C GLN A 1070 20.99 -25.76 -25.42
N ASN A 1071 20.58 -26.58 -26.40
CA ASN A 1071 19.98 -26.07 -27.63
C ASN A 1071 18.59 -25.46 -27.37
N ASN A 1072 17.85 -25.99 -26.39
CA ASN A 1072 16.55 -25.43 -25.99
C ASN A 1072 16.71 -24.13 -25.20
N THR A 1073 17.65 -24.08 -24.26
CA THR A 1073 17.90 -22.88 -23.45
C THR A 1073 18.27 -21.68 -24.33
N TRP A 1074 19.17 -21.87 -25.30
CA TRP A 1074 19.51 -20.83 -26.28
C TRP A 1074 18.38 -20.55 -27.29
N GLY A 1075 17.53 -21.53 -27.58
CA GLY A 1075 16.32 -21.34 -28.40
C GLY A 1075 15.29 -20.42 -27.75
N ILE A 1076 15.14 -20.47 -26.43
CA ILE A 1076 14.25 -19.58 -25.67
C ILE A 1076 14.82 -18.16 -25.65
N ILE A 1077 16.11 -17.98 -25.32
CA ILE A 1077 16.76 -16.66 -25.33
C ILE A 1077 16.68 -16.02 -26.72
N LYS A 1078 17.02 -16.77 -27.78
CA LYS A 1078 16.98 -16.26 -29.14
C LYS A 1078 15.58 -15.81 -29.55
N MET A 1079 14.54 -16.61 -29.27
CA MET A 1079 13.15 -16.26 -29.57
C MET A 1079 12.74 -14.95 -28.87
N LEU A 1080 13.02 -14.82 -27.57
CA LEU A 1080 12.68 -13.61 -26.82
C LEU A 1080 13.43 -12.37 -27.32
N SER A 1081 14.71 -12.52 -27.67
CA SER A 1081 15.50 -11.44 -28.27
C SER A 1081 14.97 -11.04 -29.65
N GLU A 1082 14.70 -11.98 -30.56
CA GLU A 1082 14.15 -11.66 -31.89
C GLU A 1082 12.76 -10.99 -31.76
N LEU A 1083 11.89 -11.50 -30.89
CA LEU A 1083 10.55 -10.94 -30.64
C LEU A 1083 10.60 -9.51 -30.08
N LEU A 1084 11.48 -9.23 -29.09
CA LEU A 1084 11.64 -7.90 -28.51
C LEU A 1084 12.31 -6.91 -29.48
N LEU A 1085 13.21 -7.38 -30.36
CA LEU A 1085 13.81 -6.55 -31.40
C LEU A 1085 12.80 -6.12 -32.47
N GLU A 1086 11.74 -6.92 -32.69
CA GLU A 1086 10.61 -6.62 -33.58
C GLU A 1086 9.55 -5.69 -32.95
N GLN A 1087 9.57 -5.49 -31.62
CA GLN A 1087 8.68 -4.54 -30.94
C GLN A 1087 9.18 -3.09 -31.09
N PRO A 1088 8.30 -2.07 -30.99
CA PRO A 1088 8.70 -0.66 -30.90
C PRO A 1088 9.56 -0.37 -29.66
N GLU A 1089 10.23 0.77 -29.64
CA GLU A 1089 10.94 1.25 -28.46
C GLU A 1089 9.96 1.48 -27.29
N GLY A 1090 10.36 1.09 -26.08
CA GLY A 1090 9.44 0.96 -24.94
C GLY A 1090 9.92 0.03 -23.82
N LYS A 1091 9.15 -0.06 -22.75
CA LYS A 1091 9.37 -0.98 -21.61
C LYS A 1091 8.41 -2.18 -21.72
N TYR A 1092 8.88 -3.35 -21.32
CA TYR A 1092 8.22 -4.64 -21.50
C TYR A 1092 8.35 -5.51 -20.25
N VAL A 1093 7.41 -6.43 -20.04
CA VAL A 1093 7.41 -7.36 -18.90
C VAL A 1093 7.18 -8.79 -19.38
N ILE A 1094 8.16 -9.65 -19.15
CA ILE A 1094 8.05 -11.11 -19.31
C ILE A 1094 7.71 -11.69 -17.94
N MET A 1095 6.53 -12.28 -17.78
CA MET A 1095 6.11 -12.88 -16.50
C MET A 1095 5.53 -14.28 -16.66
N LYS A 1096 5.65 -15.10 -15.60
CA LYS A 1096 5.03 -16.42 -15.50
C LYS A 1096 3.76 -16.36 -14.64
N ASP A 1097 2.65 -16.84 -15.18
CA ASP A 1097 1.35 -16.90 -14.50
C ASP A 1097 1.47 -17.73 -13.20
N PRO A 1098 1.01 -17.23 -12.04
CA PRO A 1098 1.27 -17.90 -10.77
C PRO A 1098 0.72 -19.33 -10.69
N ASN A 1099 -0.41 -19.60 -11.34
CA ASN A 1099 -1.17 -20.84 -11.18
C ASN A 1099 -1.29 -21.67 -12.48
N LYS A 1100 -0.94 -21.10 -13.65
CA LYS A 1100 -0.96 -21.78 -14.96
C LYS A 1100 0.47 -21.94 -15.53
N PRO A 1101 0.78 -23.02 -16.28
CA PRO A 1101 2.10 -23.27 -16.86
C PRO A 1101 2.30 -22.48 -18.17
N ILE A 1102 2.19 -21.15 -18.08
CA ILE A 1102 2.21 -20.20 -19.21
C ILE A 1102 3.06 -18.97 -18.84
N MET A 1103 3.70 -18.40 -19.86
CA MET A 1103 4.50 -17.18 -19.79
C MET A 1103 3.85 -16.12 -20.69
N ARG A 1104 3.76 -14.87 -20.23
CA ARG A 1104 3.21 -13.74 -21.00
C ARG A 1104 4.29 -12.69 -21.22
N LEU A 1105 4.22 -12.01 -22.36
CA LEU A 1105 4.96 -10.79 -22.66
C LEU A 1105 3.96 -9.64 -22.78
N PHE A 1106 4.15 -8.60 -21.96
CA PHE A 1106 3.38 -7.35 -22.02
C PHE A 1106 4.25 -6.19 -22.50
N SER A 1107 3.66 -5.27 -23.26
CA SER A 1107 4.12 -3.89 -23.37
C SER A 1107 3.53 -3.09 -22.21
N VAL A 1108 4.33 -2.24 -21.59
CA VAL A 1108 3.93 -1.45 -20.42
C VAL A 1108 4.35 0.02 -20.58
N PRO A 1109 3.67 0.96 -19.91
CA PRO A 1109 4.10 2.36 -19.86
C PRO A 1109 5.58 2.51 -19.44
N LEU A 1110 6.27 3.54 -19.93
CA LEU A 1110 7.71 3.72 -19.66
C LEU A 1110 7.98 3.86 -18.16
N ASP A 1111 7.14 4.62 -17.46
CA ASP A 1111 7.09 4.83 -16.01
C ASP A 1111 6.89 3.55 -15.16
N THR A 1112 6.59 2.40 -15.77
CA THR A 1112 6.35 1.16 -15.01
C THR A 1112 7.60 0.70 -14.27
N PHE A 1113 7.52 0.62 -12.95
CA PHE A 1113 8.64 0.31 -12.02
C PHE A 1113 9.78 1.33 -11.98
N GLU A 1114 9.60 2.52 -12.53
CA GLU A 1114 10.36 3.66 -12.04
C GLU A 1114 9.70 4.09 -10.72
N GLU A 1115 10.44 4.03 -9.62
CA GLU A 1115 10.14 4.87 -8.46
C GLU A 1115 10.22 6.33 -8.95
N GLU A 1116 9.30 7.18 -8.49
CA GLU A 1116 9.46 8.62 -8.74
C GLU A 1116 10.59 9.07 -7.82
N GLY A 1117 11.73 9.39 -8.43
CA GLY A 1117 12.94 9.74 -7.71
C GLY A 1117 12.76 10.99 -6.87
N GLU A 1118 13.57 11.09 -5.83
CA GLU A 1118 13.88 12.37 -5.21
C GLU A 1118 14.59 13.21 -6.29
N ASP A 1119 13.96 14.31 -6.74
CA ASP A 1119 14.59 15.22 -7.70
C ASP A 1119 15.74 15.96 -7.00
N ASP A 1120 16.98 15.45 -7.20
CA ASP A 1120 18.23 16.14 -6.88
C ASP A 1120 18.33 17.43 -7.73
N ASP A 1121 17.76 18.55 -7.26
CA ASP A 1121 17.97 19.87 -7.86
C ASP A 1121 19.42 20.33 -7.62
N ASP A 1122 20.16 20.54 -8.72
CA ASP A 1122 21.58 20.95 -8.74
C ASP A 1122 21.84 22.30 -8.03
N ASP A 1123 22.57 22.29 -6.91
CA ASP A 1123 23.03 23.52 -6.21
C ASP A 1123 24.57 23.55 -5.97
N GLU A 1124 25.38 22.97 -6.88
CA GLU A 1124 26.83 23.23 -6.94
C GLU A 1124 27.16 24.60 -7.61
N GLN A 1125 26.83 25.71 -6.95
CA GLN A 1125 27.48 27.02 -7.17
C GLN A 1125 27.20 28.06 -6.06
N ASP A 1126 28.10 28.17 -5.08
CA ASP A 1126 28.97 29.36 -4.92
C ASP A 1126 29.87 29.31 -3.65
N ASP A 1127 31.20 29.43 -3.88
CA ASP A 1127 32.30 29.92 -3.02
C ASP A 1127 32.65 29.39 -1.59
N GLU A 1128 33.98 29.15 -1.42
CA GLU A 1128 34.86 28.87 -0.24
C GLU A 1128 34.85 27.48 0.46
#